data_AF-A0A4Y7SK67-F1
#
_entry.id   AF-A0A4Y7SK67-F1
#
_cell.length_a   1.000
_cell.length_b   1.000
_cell.length_c   1.000
_cell.angle_alpha   90.00
_cell.angle_beta   90.00
_cell.angle_gamma   90.00
#
_symmetry.space_group_name_H-M   'P 1'
#
loop_
_entity.id
_entity.type
_entity.pdbx_description
1 polymer ?
#
loop_
_entity_poly.entity_id
_entity_poly.type
_entity_poly.pdbx_seq_one_letter_code
_entity_poly.pdbx_strand_id
1 'polypeptide(L)'
;MSTSKRPRKSDASDNPIPPSSSTKRSKNTPGPRSAFHWLPLRQTYLNEMLRLDGFGDYVHQTSEAKLMGSCSQCGTVPKGCELYRCTSGCFDGCMLKCRMCTVLKHSSLPLHKIEVWNGKHFVKSSLCDLGLRFQLGHGGCGCSQPIAGPRNFLVFDTSGVHRLAIDYCGCPLIRAGWFPATTWRPQTVFTFDMLKTLHELTLQSKTNVYDFYNTIIQKSDMLRLGKIPSRTNDLHRCFRIYRCLLLLKRGGRGNDANGVEGTALGELAVICPACPQPGRNLPMGWEAAAKALAFLYTLFLAIDANFKLKGKVHGISDVELMPGWVYCLEEIGYQAHLNNPKYRDESEINTCQSEHDAVVRAAVRRTPGYNVTGAGVVICSRHGLIRPNGIGDLQRGERYCNMDYIFLATIALASVLRIVITYDIACQWSKKLKARMEDYPEQLRPSPKVDIVAAIPSWHINGHGVDCQTNFALMYMPGMGRTCGDEVEGLFSHTNSLGASFREMAPAARHEALNDMGSGYNIKKIVRFGPSFAKKVVLAHGMKTKHRSNFDQMTASFERDGIDLRSWERQIKEWEGERAQGRIPKISPYREVSAGISMQEVRHQLAQEDLAITSNAAERAGVPDRENEHNVATGTSGNTAIVTSLPTFISVGLTLEEQMRNLAHERSQQKESKSTKEKTDLLEKSTALFRRIQTWRKTQLLLQPVVSTLTPGDSDSDDMQAQAKSPESCELHLPSSLTATDRQVFPKLADIERRLRLAQADDALEEIRRCRRIIQGTYQFKQLNLAGQGNKPNTRLRTMWNRLQSRIQRAVRRYQAARNALVALDPEGTWQNRYQILRPDMDVKGPGKEDWESDGTYIASWIWGVPHMFGGSVDSQAEVSECHRIEWSKARARTQRWEEEYLLVKEEMRRTSHYMEWKAEWWRSRADASVQGVSEEVRHGAKAYAYKQATLCQQLAKKFRDSWTVILAKIGDQITWGGVGTSIETQKAGVPREESADSESANKQRDDGGTEEDGTEGEESDDDGDDDEEVDEEDIAFEVDEYDFENDFDMDE
;
A
#
# COMPACT_ATOMS: atom_id res chain seq x y z
N MET A 1 23.23 -44.21 64.02
CA MET A 1 22.57 -44.52 65.31
C MET A 1 22.11 -43.18 65.88
N SER A 2 20.85 -42.76 65.74
CA SER A 2 19.70 -43.14 66.57
C SER A 2 18.46 -42.53 65.88
N THR A 3 17.55 -43.30 65.29
CA THR A 3 16.33 -43.90 65.87
C THR A 3 15.42 -42.97 66.70
N SER A 4 14.27 -42.62 66.13
CA SER A 4 12.97 -42.44 66.80
C SER A 4 11.89 -42.65 65.72
N LYS A 5 11.20 -43.80 65.54
CA LYS A 5 10.25 -44.59 66.35
C LYS A 5 8.89 -43.92 66.69
N ARG A 6 7.94 -44.10 65.75
CA ARG A 6 6.53 -44.61 65.90
C ARG A 6 5.46 -43.72 66.58
N PRO A 7 4.13 -44.05 66.50
CA PRO A 7 3.38 -45.03 65.66
C PRO A 7 1.97 -44.60 65.11
N ARG A 8 1.39 -45.42 64.20
CA ARG A 8 -0.04 -45.86 64.00
C ARG A 8 -1.16 -44.78 63.89
N LYS A 9 -2.24 -44.90 63.12
CA LYS A 9 -3.01 -45.99 62.48
C LYS A 9 -4.03 -45.36 61.49
N SER A 10 -4.46 -46.15 60.51
CA SER A 10 -5.69 -46.16 59.68
C SER A 10 -6.76 -45.06 59.84
N ASP A 11 -7.27 -44.50 58.73
CA ASP A 11 -8.61 -44.83 58.16
C ASP A 11 -8.91 -44.03 56.86
N ALA A 12 -9.82 -44.57 56.06
CA ALA A 12 -10.29 -44.08 54.76
C ALA A 12 -11.39 -43.01 54.88
N SER A 13 -11.52 -42.11 53.89
CA SER A 13 -12.80 -41.58 53.39
C SER A 13 -12.64 -40.53 52.29
N ASP A 14 -13.64 -40.48 51.43
CA ASP A 14 -13.86 -39.70 50.21
C ASP A 14 -13.88 -38.16 50.31
N ASN A 15 -13.90 -37.56 49.09
CA ASN A 15 -14.45 -36.27 48.64
C ASN A 15 -13.55 -35.01 48.69
N PRO A 16 -13.81 -33.95 47.88
CA PRO A 16 -14.47 -33.87 46.56
C PRO A 16 -13.69 -33.00 45.53
N ILE A 17 -14.16 -33.03 44.28
CA ILE A 17 -13.72 -32.16 43.16
C ILE A 17 -14.12 -30.69 43.44
N PRO A 18 -13.20 -29.70 43.32
CA PRO A 18 -13.56 -28.29 43.35
C PRO A 18 -13.93 -27.75 41.94
N PRO A 19 -14.74 -26.68 41.87
CA PRO A 19 -15.47 -26.27 40.67
C PRO A 19 -14.58 -25.61 39.62
N SER A 20 -14.91 -25.84 38.35
CA SER A 20 -14.29 -25.21 37.19
C SER A 20 -14.65 -23.72 37.11
N SER A 21 -13.82 -22.87 37.69
CA SER A 21 -13.84 -21.44 37.39
C SER A 21 -13.23 -21.20 36.00
N SER A 22 -14.07 -20.79 35.06
CA SER A 22 -13.65 -20.31 33.74
C SER A 22 -12.95 -18.95 33.92
N THR A 23 -11.67 -18.99 34.24
CA THR A 23 -10.81 -17.81 34.19
C THR A 23 -10.64 -17.40 32.73
N LYS A 24 -11.23 -16.27 32.35
CA LYS A 24 -10.90 -15.55 31.11
C LYS A 24 -9.38 -15.40 31.07
N ARG A 25 -8.72 -16.10 30.14
CA ARG A 25 -7.29 -15.95 29.86
C ARG A 25 -7.01 -14.48 29.58
N SER A 26 -6.35 -13.82 30.52
CA SER A 26 -5.72 -12.51 30.30
C SER A 26 -4.82 -12.63 29.07
N LYS A 27 -5.10 -11.83 28.03
CA LYS A 27 -4.32 -11.84 26.78
C LYS A 27 -2.90 -11.26 26.93
N ASN A 28 -2.49 -10.84 28.14
CA ASN A 28 -1.21 -10.17 28.39
C ASN A 28 -0.38 -10.79 29.54
N THR A 29 -0.43 -12.11 29.74
CA THR A 29 0.63 -12.80 30.51
C THR A 29 1.63 -13.42 29.53
N PRO A 30 2.94 -13.11 29.60
CA PRO A 30 3.93 -13.79 28.78
C PRO A 30 3.82 -15.29 29.06
N GLY A 31 3.44 -16.07 28.05
CA GLY A 31 3.39 -17.53 28.20
C GLY A 31 4.78 -18.10 28.58
N PRO A 32 4.88 -19.41 28.86
CA PRO A 32 6.11 -20.12 29.25
C PRO A 32 7.14 -20.24 28.09
N ARG A 33 7.29 -19.20 27.29
CA ARG A 33 8.09 -19.11 26.06
C ARG A 33 9.34 -18.26 26.22
N SER A 34 9.81 -18.02 27.44
CA SER A 34 11.03 -17.26 27.66
C SER A 34 12.23 -18.19 27.87
N ALA A 35 13.37 -17.87 27.27
CA ALA A 35 14.63 -18.58 27.47
C ALA A 35 15.01 -18.67 28.97
N PHE A 36 14.44 -17.81 29.83
CA PHE A 36 14.62 -17.85 31.28
C PHE A 36 14.16 -19.17 31.91
N HIS A 37 13.12 -19.84 31.38
CA HIS A 37 12.70 -21.16 31.87
C HIS A 37 13.66 -22.28 31.43
N TRP A 38 14.39 -22.08 30.33
CA TRP A 38 15.40 -23.03 29.84
C TRP A 38 16.74 -22.89 30.56
N LEU A 39 17.09 -21.70 31.07
CA LEU A 39 18.37 -21.45 31.73
C LEU A 39 18.71 -22.46 32.87
N PRO A 40 17.78 -22.86 33.75
CA PRO A 40 18.04 -23.89 34.77
C PRO A 40 18.21 -25.30 34.17
N LEU A 41 17.68 -25.55 32.98
CA LEU A 41 17.70 -26.86 32.30
C LEU A 41 18.92 -27.05 31.39
N ARG A 42 19.79 -26.04 31.24
CA ARG A 42 20.95 -26.09 30.32
C ARG A 42 21.80 -27.32 30.50
N GLN A 43 22.12 -27.70 31.74
CA GLN A 43 22.93 -28.87 32.02
C GLN A 43 22.20 -30.16 31.62
N THR A 44 20.89 -30.26 31.88
CA THR A 44 20.08 -31.41 31.46
C THR A 44 20.07 -31.54 29.95
N TYR A 45 19.83 -30.45 29.22
CA TYR A 45 19.86 -30.46 27.75
C TYR A 45 21.24 -30.82 27.20
N LEU A 46 22.32 -30.30 27.80
CA LEU A 46 23.69 -30.68 27.43
C LEU A 46 23.96 -32.17 27.70
N ASN A 47 23.53 -32.69 28.85
CA ASN A 47 23.66 -34.11 29.18
C ASN A 47 22.92 -35.00 28.18
N GLU A 48 21.71 -34.61 27.76
CA GLU A 48 20.96 -35.34 26.73
C GLU A 48 21.61 -35.24 25.35
N MET A 49 22.23 -34.11 24.99
CA MET A 49 23.04 -34.02 23.76
C MET A 49 24.26 -34.95 23.82
N LEU A 50 25.01 -34.96 24.93
CA LEU A 50 26.15 -35.83 25.14
C LEU A 50 25.75 -37.32 25.21
N ARG A 51 24.55 -37.64 25.73
CA ARG A 51 23.98 -39.00 25.71
C ARG A 51 23.91 -39.55 24.29
N LEU A 52 23.64 -38.71 23.29
CA LEU A 52 23.58 -39.09 21.88
C LEU A 52 24.96 -39.35 21.26
N ASP A 53 26.05 -38.86 21.84
CA ASP A 53 27.41 -39.16 21.38
C ASP A 53 27.88 -40.56 21.84
N GLY A 54 27.24 -41.12 22.86
CA GLY A 54 27.46 -42.48 23.37
C GLY A 54 26.42 -43.50 22.90
N PHE A 55 26.18 -44.52 23.72
CA PHE A 55 25.24 -45.61 23.42
C PHE A 55 23.77 -45.27 23.73
N GLY A 56 23.47 -44.10 24.33
CA GLY A 56 22.10 -43.69 24.66
C GLY A 56 21.31 -44.77 25.39
N ASP A 57 20.10 -45.08 24.90
CA ASP A 57 19.17 -46.06 25.50
C ASP A 57 19.66 -47.51 25.44
N TYR A 58 20.62 -47.82 24.56
CA TYR A 58 21.18 -49.16 24.43
C TYR A 58 21.89 -49.62 25.73
N VAL A 59 22.33 -48.66 26.56
CA VAL A 59 22.92 -48.93 27.88
C VAL A 59 21.91 -49.56 28.85
N HIS A 60 20.64 -49.14 28.81
CA HIS A 60 19.62 -49.58 29.78
C HIS A 60 18.89 -50.86 29.37
N GLN A 61 18.90 -51.22 28.08
CA GLN A 61 18.28 -52.45 27.59
C GLN A 61 19.14 -53.70 27.78
N THR A 62 20.40 -53.55 28.24
CA THR A 62 21.34 -54.65 28.44
C THR A 62 21.76 -54.71 29.92
N SER A 63 20.88 -55.26 30.78
CA SER A 63 21.07 -55.33 32.25
C SER A 63 22.20 -56.26 32.72
N GLU A 64 22.97 -56.84 31.81
CA GLU A 64 24.20 -57.57 32.11
C GLU A 64 25.34 -57.03 31.25
N ALA A 65 26.49 -56.73 31.87
CA ALA A 65 27.72 -56.31 31.19
C ALA A 65 28.22 -57.30 30.10
N LYS A 66 27.60 -58.49 29.99
CA LYS A 66 27.81 -59.52 28.98
C LYS A 66 27.11 -59.27 27.63
N LEU A 67 26.07 -58.42 27.59
CA LEU A 67 25.30 -58.06 26.38
C LEU A 67 25.68 -56.68 25.79
N MET A 68 26.58 -55.94 26.45
CA MET A 68 27.15 -54.69 25.95
C MET A 68 28.06 -55.00 24.74
N GLY A 69 27.45 -55.25 23.58
CA GLY A 69 28.12 -55.92 22.47
C GLY A 69 27.19 -56.71 21.54
N SER A 70 25.95 -57.03 21.94
CA SER A 70 25.03 -57.81 21.10
C SER A 70 24.28 -56.96 20.07
N CYS A 71 24.13 -57.47 18.85
CA CYS A 71 23.25 -56.81 17.89
C CYS A 71 21.81 -56.73 18.42
N SER A 72 21.24 -55.53 18.48
CA SER A 72 19.85 -55.29 18.91
C SER A 72 18.78 -56.01 18.09
N GLN A 73 19.10 -56.41 16.85
CA GLN A 73 18.16 -57.07 15.93
C GLN A 73 18.22 -58.60 16.00
N CYS A 74 19.42 -59.19 15.93
CA CYS A 74 19.59 -60.65 15.86
C CYS A 74 20.18 -61.26 17.13
N GLY A 75 20.46 -60.47 18.17
CA GLY A 75 20.97 -60.94 19.46
C GLY A 75 22.41 -61.49 19.42
N THR A 76 23.08 -61.52 18.26
CA THR A 76 24.43 -62.07 18.15
C THR A 76 25.41 -61.22 18.94
N VAL A 77 26.18 -61.85 19.84
CA VAL A 77 27.33 -61.27 20.55
C VAL A 77 28.57 -61.51 19.70
N PRO A 78 29.03 -60.55 18.90
CA PRO A 78 30.12 -60.80 17.98
C PRO A 78 31.45 -60.69 18.73
N LYS A 79 32.16 -61.80 18.91
CA LYS A 79 33.57 -61.72 19.34
C LYS A 79 34.36 -61.02 18.22
N GLY A 80 34.69 -59.75 18.42
CA GLY A 80 35.48 -58.95 17.49
C GLY A 80 34.74 -58.39 16.27
N CYS A 81 33.40 -58.37 16.23
CA CYS A 81 32.70 -57.60 15.17
C CYS A 81 32.29 -56.21 15.62
N GLU A 82 32.46 -55.29 14.70
CA GLU A 82 32.06 -53.89 14.79
C GLU A 82 30.54 -53.73 14.91
N LEU A 83 30.12 -52.84 15.81
CA LEU A 83 28.74 -52.44 15.99
C LEU A 83 28.48 -51.08 15.32
N TYR A 84 27.37 -51.00 14.61
CA TYR A 84 26.98 -49.84 13.82
C TYR A 84 25.67 -49.24 14.32
N ARG A 85 25.55 -47.92 14.21
CA ARG A 85 24.31 -47.16 14.41
C ARG A 85 23.97 -46.35 13.17
N CYS A 86 22.69 -45.97 13.02
CA CYS A 86 22.24 -45.12 11.93
C CYS A 86 21.87 -43.73 12.45
N THR A 87 22.43 -42.68 11.84
CA THR A 87 22.20 -41.28 12.25
C THR A 87 21.22 -40.54 11.33
N SER A 88 20.66 -41.20 10.31
CA SER A 88 19.72 -40.62 9.34
C SER A 88 18.23 -40.78 9.70
N GLY A 89 17.90 -40.91 11.00
CA GLY A 89 16.50 -40.88 11.46
C GLY A 89 15.74 -42.21 11.36
N CYS A 90 16.44 -43.36 11.36
CA CYS A 90 15.79 -44.63 11.65
C CYS A 90 15.10 -44.54 13.02
N PHE A 91 13.86 -45.05 13.14
CA PHE A 91 13.11 -45.06 14.42
C PHE A 91 13.90 -45.73 15.57
N ASP A 92 14.76 -46.70 15.25
CA ASP A 92 15.67 -47.37 16.17
C ASP A 92 17.14 -46.97 15.92
N GLY A 93 17.39 -45.77 15.39
CA GLY A 93 18.72 -45.32 14.93
C GLY A 93 19.78 -45.29 16.02
N CYS A 94 19.37 -45.13 17.29
CA CYS A 94 20.23 -45.22 18.47
C CYS A 94 20.64 -46.65 18.83
N MET A 95 19.99 -47.67 18.27
CA MET A 95 20.25 -49.07 18.60
C MET A 95 21.39 -49.65 17.75
N LEU A 96 22.33 -50.31 18.43
CA LEU A 96 23.52 -50.88 17.81
C LEU A 96 23.22 -52.21 17.09
N LYS A 97 23.75 -52.36 15.87
CA LYS A 97 23.53 -53.53 15.01
C LYS A 97 24.83 -54.06 14.43
N CYS A 98 24.86 -55.37 14.17
CA CYS A 98 25.96 -55.98 13.42
C CYS A 98 25.91 -55.59 11.94
N ARG A 99 27.04 -55.77 11.25
CA ARG A 99 27.18 -55.49 9.81
C ARG A 99 26.01 -56.00 8.96
N MET A 100 25.63 -57.26 9.12
CA MET A 100 24.57 -57.88 8.30
C MET A 100 23.20 -57.26 8.54
N CYS A 101 22.81 -57.07 9.81
CA CYS A 101 21.53 -56.45 10.14
C CYS A 101 21.47 -54.99 9.66
N THR A 102 22.60 -54.27 9.71
CA THR A 102 22.70 -52.92 9.16
C THR A 102 22.50 -52.92 7.65
N VAL A 103 23.16 -53.80 6.90
CA VAL A 103 23.01 -53.89 5.42
C VAL A 103 21.58 -54.28 5.03
N LEU A 104 21.01 -55.31 5.66
CA LEU A 104 19.66 -55.78 5.37
C LEU A 104 18.62 -54.68 5.60
N LYS A 105 18.71 -53.98 6.73
CA LYS A 105 17.78 -52.90 7.07
C LYS A 105 17.85 -51.72 6.09
N HIS A 106 19.04 -51.39 5.59
CA HIS A 106 19.24 -50.24 4.71
C HIS A 106 19.24 -50.61 3.21
N SER A 107 18.83 -51.82 2.86
CA SER A 107 18.73 -52.28 1.46
C SER A 107 17.85 -51.35 0.59
N SER A 108 16.77 -50.81 1.15
CA SER A 108 15.89 -49.82 0.51
C SER A 108 16.20 -48.37 0.88
N LEU A 109 17.18 -48.14 1.75
CA LEU A 109 17.55 -46.82 2.29
C LEU A 109 19.06 -46.56 2.12
N PRO A 110 19.58 -46.57 0.87
CA PRO A 110 21.01 -46.57 0.60
C PRO A 110 21.72 -45.25 0.97
N LEU A 111 20.96 -44.17 1.22
CA LEU A 111 21.50 -42.84 1.56
C LEU A 111 21.52 -42.56 3.07
N HIS A 112 21.28 -43.58 3.89
CA HIS A 112 21.40 -43.44 5.34
C HIS A 112 22.87 -43.41 5.77
N LYS A 113 23.18 -42.47 6.68
CA LYS A 113 24.50 -42.34 7.30
C LYS A 113 24.61 -43.31 8.45
N ILE A 114 25.75 -43.98 8.51
CA ILE A 114 26.05 -44.95 9.56
C ILE A 114 27.38 -44.61 10.23
N GLU A 115 27.48 -45.00 11.49
CA GLU A 115 28.69 -44.83 12.28
C GLU A 115 29.03 -46.16 12.97
N VAL A 116 30.32 -46.41 13.13
CA VAL A 116 30.87 -47.58 13.79
C VAL A 116 31.51 -47.19 15.11
N TRP A 117 31.29 -47.99 16.15
CA TRP A 117 31.99 -47.81 17.41
C TRP A 117 33.42 -48.35 17.31
N ASN A 118 34.44 -47.49 17.46
CA ASN A 118 35.85 -47.89 17.39
C ASN A 118 36.44 -48.32 18.76
N GLY A 119 35.60 -48.45 19.78
CA GLY A 119 36.00 -48.72 21.17
C GLY A 119 36.01 -47.47 22.06
N LYS A 120 36.08 -46.26 21.49
CA LYS A 120 36.13 -44.99 22.24
C LYS A 120 35.08 -43.98 21.81
N HIS A 121 34.81 -43.86 20.52
CA HIS A 121 33.82 -42.95 19.95
C HIS A 121 33.25 -43.52 18.65
N PHE A 122 32.16 -42.93 18.17
CA PHE A 122 31.60 -43.25 16.87
C PHE A 122 32.38 -42.60 15.74
N VAL A 123 32.79 -43.41 14.76
CA VAL A 123 33.47 -42.96 13.54
C VAL A 123 32.53 -43.19 12.36
N LYS A 124 32.51 -42.24 11.42
CA LYS A 124 31.73 -42.37 10.18
C LYS A 124 32.15 -43.61 9.41
N SER A 125 31.16 -44.38 8.96
CA SER A 125 31.32 -45.50 8.03
C SER A 125 30.36 -45.32 6.85
N SER A 126 30.44 -46.17 5.83
CA SER A 126 29.52 -46.12 4.69
C SER A 126 28.91 -47.48 4.44
N LEU A 127 27.64 -47.50 4.01
CA LEU A 127 26.96 -48.76 3.66
C LEU A 127 27.71 -49.53 2.55
N CYS A 128 28.40 -48.80 1.66
CA CYS A 128 29.30 -49.38 0.66
C CYS A 128 30.46 -50.15 1.30
N ASP A 129 31.11 -49.61 2.34
CA ASP A 129 32.20 -50.30 3.05
C ASP A 129 31.70 -51.55 3.77
N LEU A 130 30.44 -51.52 4.26
CA LEU A 130 29.77 -52.70 4.80
C LEU A 130 29.38 -53.72 3.72
N GLY A 131 29.52 -53.41 2.44
CA GLY A 131 29.27 -54.32 1.32
C GLY A 131 27.88 -54.18 0.68
N LEU A 132 27.10 -53.16 1.03
CA LEU A 132 25.85 -52.88 0.34
C LEU A 132 26.13 -52.48 -1.11
N ARG A 133 25.55 -53.23 -2.06
CA ARG A 133 25.45 -52.84 -3.47
C ARG A 133 24.01 -52.46 -3.78
N PHE A 134 23.81 -51.26 -4.29
CA PHE A 134 22.47 -50.77 -4.63
C PHE A 134 22.17 -51.05 -6.10
N GLN A 135 21.14 -51.83 -6.34
CA GLN A 135 20.68 -52.13 -7.68
C GLN A 135 19.63 -51.12 -8.12
N LEU A 136 19.88 -50.46 -9.25
CA LEU A 136 18.98 -49.44 -9.77
C LEU A 136 17.71 -50.08 -10.34
N GLY A 137 16.57 -49.38 -10.25
CA GLY A 137 15.31 -49.77 -10.90
C GLY A 137 14.46 -50.81 -10.16
N HIS A 138 13.45 -51.34 -10.86
CA HIS A 138 12.58 -52.46 -10.43
C HIS A 138 11.91 -52.35 -9.05
N GLY A 139 11.70 -51.15 -8.53
CA GLY A 139 10.97 -50.95 -7.26
C GLY A 139 11.62 -51.64 -6.05
N GLY A 140 12.95 -51.86 -6.08
CA GLY A 140 13.69 -52.58 -5.04
C GLY A 140 13.86 -54.07 -5.30
N CYS A 141 13.30 -54.61 -6.39
CA CYS A 141 13.56 -55.99 -6.83
C CYS A 141 14.92 -56.10 -7.55
N GLY A 142 15.51 -57.30 -7.52
CA GLY A 142 16.72 -57.57 -8.30
C GLY A 142 16.43 -57.63 -9.81
N CYS A 143 17.23 -56.95 -10.62
CA CYS A 143 17.28 -57.17 -12.07
C CYS A 143 17.89 -58.55 -12.35
N SER A 144 17.35 -59.24 -13.35
CA SER A 144 17.86 -60.53 -13.83
C SER A 144 19.21 -60.42 -14.57
N GLN A 145 19.56 -59.24 -15.06
CA GLN A 145 20.83 -58.97 -15.75
C GLN A 145 21.48 -57.65 -15.28
N PRO A 146 21.99 -57.59 -14.03
CA PRO A 146 22.73 -56.42 -13.57
C PRO A 146 24.08 -56.31 -14.29
N ILE A 147 24.42 -55.10 -14.69
CA ILE A 147 25.76 -54.73 -15.14
C ILE A 147 26.46 -54.06 -13.96
N ALA A 148 27.57 -54.66 -13.51
CA ALA A 148 28.34 -54.12 -12.41
C ALA A 148 28.77 -52.67 -12.68
N GLY A 149 28.38 -51.77 -11.78
CA GLY A 149 28.75 -50.36 -11.83
C GLY A 149 29.97 -50.03 -10.96
N PRO A 150 30.36 -48.74 -10.92
CA PRO A 150 31.48 -48.29 -10.10
C PRO A 150 31.22 -48.53 -8.60
N ARG A 151 32.29 -48.82 -7.86
CA ARG A 151 32.26 -48.96 -6.39
C ARG A 151 32.27 -47.62 -5.65
N ASN A 152 32.59 -46.53 -6.35
CA ASN A 152 32.75 -45.18 -5.83
C ASN A 152 31.73 -44.21 -6.45
N PHE A 153 30.50 -44.67 -6.69
CA PHE A 153 29.44 -43.84 -7.22
C PHE A 153 29.05 -42.76 -6.20
N LEU A 154 29.01 -41.51 -6.64
CA LEU A 154 28.74 -40.36 -5.76
C LEU A 154 27.28 -39.95 -5.87
N VAL A 155 26.57 -39.94 -4.73
CA VAL A 155 25.21 -39.39 -4.63
C VAL A 155 25.25 -38.16 -3.74
N PHE A 156 24.89 -37.02 -4.30
CA PHE A 156 24.72 -35.77 -3.55
C PHE A 156 23.26 -35.63 -3.14
N ASP A 157 23.04 -35.51 -1.83
CA ASP A 157 21.72 -35.45 -1.20
C ASP A 157 21.64 -34.32 -0.16
N THR A 158 20.43 -33.94 0.27
CA THR A 158 20.25 -32.95 1.35
C THR A 158 20.91 -33.38 2.65
N SER A 159 21.07 -34.68 2.90
CA SER A 159 21.75 -35.23 4.07
C SER A 159 23.28 -35.19 4.00
N GLY A 160 23.86 -35.00 2.80
CA GLY A 160 25.30 -35.02 2.54
C GLY A 160 25.68 -35.76 1.24
N VAL A 161 26.96 -36.08 1.10
CA VAL A 161 27.56 -36.81 -0.03
C VAL A 161 27.77 -38.26 0.37
N HIS A 162 27.21 -39.16 -0.42
CA HIS A 162 27.23 -40.60 -0.18
C HIS A 162 28.08 -41.31 -1.23
N ARG A 163 28.89 -42.27 -0.79
CA ARG A 163 29.61 -43.21 -1.66
C ARG A 163 28.87 -44.53 -1.69
N LEU A 164 28.46 -44.95 -2.88
CA LEU A 164 27.74 -46.20 -3.09
C LEU A 164 28.46 -47.09 -4.10
N ALA A 165 28.33 -48.40 -3.92
CA ALA A 165 28.53 -49.36 -4.99
C ALA A 165 27.18 -49.59 -5.67
N ILE A 166 27.11 -49.40 -6.99
CA ILE A 166 25.87 -49.58 -7.74
C ILE A 166 25.97 -50.70 -8.77
N ASP A 167 24.82 -51.27 -9.10
CA ASP A 167 24.64 -52.18 -10.23
C ASP A 167 23.61 -51.58 -11.20
N TYR A 168 24.03 -51.36 -12.44
CA TYR A 168 23.18 -50.82 -13.50
C TYR A 168 22.23 -51.90 -14.02
N CYS A 169 21.02 -51.50 -14.38
CA CYS A 169 19.99 -52.39 -14.93
C CYS A 169 19.44 -51.90 -16.29
N GLY A 170 20.10 -50.93 -16.93
CA GLY A 170 19.60 -50.25 -18.12
C GLY A 170 18.46 -49.25 -17.89
N CYS A 171 17.85 -49.20 -16.69
CA CYS A 171 16.82 -48.21 -16.38
C CYS A 171 17.40 -46.79 -16.22
N PRO A 172 16.67 -45.74 -16.63
CA PRO A 172 17.05 -44.36 -16.38
C PRO A 172 17.12 -44.05 -14.87
N LEU A 173 18.22 -43.44 -14.42
CA LEU A 173 18.44 -43.03 -13.02
C LEU A 173 17.37 -42.08 -12.47
N ILE A 174 16.75 -41.29 -13.35
CA ILE A 174 15.66 -40.39 -13.03
C ILE A 174 14.45 -41.14 -12.41
N ARG A 175 14.24 -42.43 -12.76
CA ARG A 175 13.19 -43.26 -12.15
C ARG A 175 13.43 -43.52 -10.65
N ALA A 176 14.69 -43.50 -10.21
CA ALA A 176 15.06 -43.59 -8.81
C ALA A 176 15.04 -42.22 -8.09
N GLY A 177 14.59 -41.15 -8.77
CA GLY A 177 14.65 -39.79 -8.24
C GLY A 177 16.07 -39.19 -8.22
N TRP A 178 16.99 -39.77 -9.00
CA TRP A 178 18.40 -39.35 -9.07
C TRP A 178 18.67 -38.68 -10.42
N PHE A 179 19.04 -37.40 -10.39
CA PHE A 179 19.40 -36.62 -11.56
C PHE A 179 20.87 -36.85 -11.90
N PRO A 180 21.20 -37.44 -13.07
CA PRO A 180 22.57 -37.78 -13.39
C PRO A 180 23.39 -36.56 -13.86
N ALA A 181 24.65 -36.51 -13.43
CA ALA A 181 25.60 -35.46 -13.86
C ALA A 181 25.94 -35.54 -15.36
N THR A 182 25.95 -36.76 -15.91
CA THR A 182 26.21 -37.05 -17.31
C THR A 182 25.16 -38.02 -17.85
N THR A 183 24.91 -37.99 -19.16
CA THR A 183 23.88 -38.83 -19.80
C THR A 183 24.35 -40.27 -20.01
N TRP A 184 25.66 -40.49 -20.21
CA TRP A 184 26.24 -41.81 -20.42
C TRP A 184 27.05 -42.27 -19.22
N ARG A 185 26.77 -43.51 -18.74
CA ARG A 185 27.42 -44.18 -17.59
C ARG A 185 27.83 -43.23 -16.45
N PRO A 186 26.88 -42.48 -15.87
CA PRO A 186 27.20 -41.48 -14.86
C PRO A 186 27.88 -42.09 -13.64
N GLN A 187 28.78 -41.35 -13.02
CA GLN A 187 29.40 -41.74 -11.74
C GLN A 187 28.99 -40.81 -10.59
N THR A 188 28.23 -39.76 -10.91
CA THR A 188 27.74 -38.74 -9.99
C THR A 188 26.27 -38.49 -10.28
N VAL A 189 25.46 -38.39 -9.23
CA VAL A 189 24.05 -37.98 -9.31
C VAL A 189 23.73 -36.97 -8.20
N PHE A 190 22.70 -36.17 -8.45
CA PHE A 190 22.10 -35.26 -7.48
C PHE A 190 20.66 -35.72 -7.24
N THR A 191 20.23 -35.88 -5.98
CA THR A 191 18.86 -36.31 -5.70
C THR A 191 17.86 -35.20 -6.04
N PHE A 192 16.63 -35.58 -6.43
CA PHE A 192 15.56 -34.60 -6.64
C PHE A 192 15.23 -33.81 -5.38
N ASP A 193 15.39 -34.42 -4.20
CA ASP A 193 15.22 -33.72 -2.92
C ASP A 193 16.24 -32.59 -2.76
N MET A 194 17.52 -32.85 -3.09
CA MET A 194 18.57 -31.83 -3.09
C MET A 194 18.28 -30.71 -4.11
N LEU A 195 17.94 -31.06 -5.35
CA LEU A 195 17.67 -30.06 -6.40
C LEU A 195 16.42 -29.23 -6.09
N LYS A 196 15.39 -29.84 -5.50
CA LYS A 196 14.19 -29.15 -5.04
C LYS A 196 14.49 -28.21 -3.87
N THR A 197 15.26 -28.67 -2.89
CA THR A 197 15.68 -27.85 -1.74
C THR A 197 16.52 -26.65 -2.20
N LEU A 198 17.49 -26.88 -3.10
CA LEU A 198 18.27 -25.81 -3.71
C LEU A 198 17.37 -24.83 -4.47
N HIS A 199 16.41 -25.31 -5.26
CA HIS A 199 15.47 -24.46 -6.00
C HIS A 199 14.65 -23.57 -5.07
N GLU A 200 14.09 -24.14 -4.00
CA GLU A 200 13.30 -23.39 -3.02
C GLU A 200 14.14 -22.32 -2.30
N LEU A 201 15.38 -22.65 -1.90
CA LEU A 201 16.30 -21.70 -1.29
C LEU A 201 16.75 -20.59 -2.26
N THR A 202 17.02 -20.91 -3.53
CA THR A 202 17.33 -19.89 -4.53
C THR A 202 16.14 -18.92 -4.72
N LEU A 203 14.91 -19.41 -4.72
CA LEU A 203 13.71 -18.56 -4.82
C LEU A 203 13.41 -17.77 -3.53
N GLN A 204 13.71 -18.32 -2.35
CA GLN A 204 13.38 -17.74 -1.04
C GLN A 204 14.53 -16.90 -0.46
N SER A 205 15.66 -17.52 -0.16
CA SER A 205 16.82 -16.91 0.50
C SER A 205 17.90 -16.42 -0.47
N LYS A 206 17.69 -16.56 -1.79
CA LYS A 206 18.63 -16.14 -2.83
C LYS A 206 19.99 -16.83 -2.76
N THR A 207 20.00 -18.01 -2.14
CA THR A 207 21.22 -18.81 -1.97
C THR A 207 21.77 -19.19 -3.35
N ASN A 208 23.05 -18.92 -3.56
CA ASN A 208 23.74 -19.31 -4.77
C ASN A 208 24.16 -20.79 -4.71
N VAL A 209 24.42 -21.37 -5.89
CA VAL A 209 24.76 -22.80 -6.03
C VAL A 209 26.07 -23.15 -5.32
N TYR A 210 27.04 -22.24 -5.29
CA TYR A 210 28.36 -22.47 -4.70
C TYR A 210 28.28 -22.63 -3.18
N ASP A 211 27.58 -21.74 -2.49
CA ASP A 211 27.42 -21.80 -1.05
C ASP A 211 26.60 -23.02 -0.64
N PHE A 212 25.49 -23.29 -1.34
CA PHE A 212 24.70 -24.50 -1.08
C PHE A 212 25.53 -25.77 -1.26
N TYR A 213 26.33 -25.86 -2.33
CA TYR A 213 27.24 -26.99 -2.57
C TYR A 213 28.25 -27.17 -1.42
N ASN A 214 28.87 -26.07 -0.97
CA ASN A 214 29.80 -26.11 0.16
C ASN A 214 29.11 -26.51 1.46
N THR A 215 27.87 -26.07 1.69
CA THR A 215 27.06 -26.53 2.84
C THR A 215 26.85 -28.05 2.80
N ILE A 216 26.53 -28.63 1.63
CA ILE A 216 26.38 -30.09 1.48
C ILE A 216 27.71 -30.82 1.73
N ILE A 217 28.84 -30.28 1.26
CA ILE A 217 30.16 -30.83 1.59
C ILE A 217 30.39 -30.79 3.11
N GLN A 218 30.14 -29.65 3.76
CA GLN A 218 30.36 -29.48 5.20
C GLN A 218 29.47 -30.42 6.04
N LYS A 219 28.20 -30.64 5.63
CA LYS A 219 27.32 -31.65 6.27
C LYS A 219 27.89 -33.06 6.21
N SER A 220 28.70 -33.35 5.19
CA SER A 220 29.35 -34.65 5.00
C SER A 220 30.65 -34.74 5.78
N ASP A 221 31.48 -33.70 5.68
CA ASP A 221 32.79 -33.61 6.29
C ASP A 221 33.18 -32.13 6.49
N MET A 222 32.81 -31.58 7.65
CA MET A 222 33.07 -30.18 8.01
C MET A 222 34.56 -29.84 8.04
N LEU A 223 35.38 -30.79 8.49
CA LEU A 223 36.83 -30.62 8.63
C LEU A 223 37.60 -30.95 7.33
N ARG A 224 36.90 -31.46 6.30
CA ARG A 224 37.48 -31.87 5.01
C ARG A 224 38.66 -32.85 5.17
N LEU A 225 38.55 -33.76 6.14
CA LEU A 225 39.55 -34.81 6.39
C LEU A 225 39.62 -35.82 5.22
N GLY A 226 38.50 -36.03 4.53
CA GLY A 226 38.40 -36.90 3.36
C GLY A 226 38.52 -36.15 2.03
N LYS A 227 39.01 -36.85 1.00
CA LYS A 227 39.06 -36.31 -0.37
C LYS A 227 37.71 -36.52 -1.08
N ILE A 228 36.94 -35.44 -1.23
CA ILE A 228 35.72 -35.41 -2.08
C ILE A 228 36.06 -34.65 -3.36
N PRO A 229 35.97 -35.27 -4.56
CA PRO A 229 36.20 -34.56 -5.82
C PRO A 229 35.24 -33.38 -5.98
N SER A 230 35.71 -32.27 -6.54
CA SER A 230 34.83 -31.14 -6.85
C SER A 230 33.84 -31.51 -7.96
N ARG A 231 32.56 -31.28 -7.70
CA ARG A 231 31.42 -31.50 -8.61
C ARG A 231 30.54 -30.26 -8.74
N THR A 232 31.06 -29.07 -8.39
CA THR A 232 30.33 -27.80 -8.45
C THR A 232 29.84 -27.49 -9.87
N ASN A 233 30.70 -27.65 -10.88
CA ASN A 233 30.32 -27.43 -12.29
C ASN A 233 29.23 -28.40 -12.76
N ASP A 234 29.30 -29.65 -12.29
CA ASP A 234 28.26 -30.65 -12.58
C ASP A 234 26.91 -30.25 -11.96
N LEU A 235 26.93 -29.75 -10.72
CA LEU A 235 25.72 -29.24 -10.06
C LEU A 235 25.15 -28.01 -10.80
N HIS A 236 25.99 -27.05 -11.21
CA HIS A 236 25.55 -25.90 -11.99
C HIS A 236 24.81 -26.34 -13.27
N ARG A 237 25.39 -27.27 -14.03
CA ARG A 237 24.78 -27.80 -15.26
C ARG A 237 23.47 -28.54 -14.96
N CYS A 238 23.47 -29.46 -13.99
CA CYS A 238 22.26 -30.20 -13.61
C CYS A 238 21.15 -29.27 -13.13
N PHE A 239 21.48 -28.25 -12.34
CA PHE A 239 20.50 -27.30 -11.81
C PHE A 239 19.90 -26.43 -12.92
N ARG A 240 20.69 -25.99 -13.90
CA ARG A 240 20.21 -25.29 -15.10
C ARG A 240 19.17 -26.13 -15.86
N ILE A 241 19.52 -27.38 -16.18
CA ILE A 241 18.63 -28.31 -16.89
C ILE A 241 17.38 -28.60 -16.05
N TYR A 242 17.53 -28.82 -14.75
CA TYR A 242 16.42 -29.08 -13.84
C TYR A 242 15.41 -27.93 -13.80
N ARG A 243 15.87 -26.67 -13.73
CA ARG A 243 14.99 -25.49 -13.81
C ARG A 243 14.24 -25.41 -15.14
N CYS A 244 14.91 -25.68 -16.26
CA CYS A 244 14.28 -25.73 -17.57
C CYS A 244 13.16 -26.79 -17.62
N LEU A 245 13.45 -28.02 -17.17
CA LEU A 245 12.46 -29.11 -17.10
C LEU A 245 11.29 -28.76 -16.19
N LEU A 246 11.52 -28.07 -15.07
CA LEU A 246 10.46 -27.61 -14.18
C LEU A 246 9.54 -26.59 -14.87
N LEU A 247 10.10 -25.64 -15.63
CA LEU A 247 9.31 -24.64 -16.36
C LEU A 247 8.51 -25.30 -17.50
N LEU A 248 9.11 -26.21 -18.27
CA LEU A 248 8.41 -26.99 -19.30
C LEU A 248 7.27 -27.82 -18.71
N LYS A 249 7.51 -28.46 -17.55
CA LYS A 249 6.49 -29.22 -16.82
C LYS A 249 5.35 -28.31 -16.35
N ARG A 250 5.68 -27.17 -15.73
CA ARG A 250 4.70 -26.17 -15.25
C ARG A 250 3.92 -25.51 -16.37
N GLY A 251 4.53 -25.36 -17.55
CA GLY A 251 3.87 -24.87 -18.77
C GLY A 251 3.02 -25.93 -19.48
N GLY A 252 3.05 -27.20 -19.02
CA GLY A 252 2.23 -28.27 -19.60
C GLY A 252 2.77 -28.83 -20.92
N ARG A 253 4.04 -28.58 -21.28
CA ARG A 253 4.63 -29.11 -22.52
C ARG A 253 4.73 -30.63 -22.56
N GLY A 254 4.78 -31.28 -21.40
CA GLY A 254 4.66 -32.74 -21.27
C GLY A 254 3.26 -33.30 -21.54
N ASN A 255 2.26 -32.42 -21.73
CA ASN A 255 0.87 -32.73 -22.07
C ASN A 255 0.49 -32.21 -23.48
N ASP A 256 1.46 -31.71 -24.24
CA ASP A 256 1.27 -31.16 -25.58
C ASP A 256 1.80 -32.14 -26.62
N ALA A 257 1.06 -32.35 -27.70
CA ALA A 257 1.48 -33.23 -28.80
C ALA A 257 2.75 -32.74 -29.50
N ASN A 258 2.96 -31.42 -29.56
CA ASN A 258 4.16 -30.81 -30.14
C ASN A 258 5.36 -30.81 -29.17
N GLY A 259 5.20 -31.35 -27.95
CA GLY A 259 6.28 -31.54 -26.99
C GLY A 259 7.05 -30.26 -26.66
N VAL A 260 8.37 -30.35 -26.49
CA VAL A 260 9.22 -29.18 -26.18
C VAL A 260 9.41 -28.26 -27.39
N GLU A 261 9.54 -28.83 -28.60
CA GLU A 261 9.81 -28.10 -29.84
C GLU A 261 8.69 -27.11 -30.21
N GLY A 262 7.44 -27.38 -29.81
CA GLY A 262 6.31 -26.48 -30.03
C GLY A 262 6.18 -25.32 -29.04
N THR A 263 7.20 -25.01 -28.24
CA THR A 263 7.14 -23.92 -27.23
C THR A 263 7.29 -22.56 -27.90
N ALA A 264 6.26 -21.72 -27.80
CA ALA A 264 6.25 -20.38 -28.34
C ALA A 264 6.94 -19.35 -27.42
N LEU A 265 7.27 -18.17 -27.98
CA LEU A 265 7.84 -17.06 -27.22
C LEU A 265 6.92 -16.66 -26.07
N GLY A 266 7.49 -16.58 -24.87
CA GLY A 266 6.79 -16.20 -23.64
C GLY A 266 5.75 -17.19 -23.11
N GLU A 267 5.56 -18.36 -23.75
CA GLU A 267 4.49 -19.30 -23.43
C GLU A 267 4.60 -19.88 -22.00
N LEU A 268 5.82 -20.07 -21.51
CA LEU A 268 6.07 -20.65 -20.19
C LEU A 268 5.98 -19.62 -19.04
N ALA A 269 5.77 -18.34 -19.35
CA ALA A 269 5.66 -17.29 -18.35
C ALA A 269 4.41 -17.46 -17.46
N VAL A 270 4.58 -17.23 -16.15
CA VAL A 270 3.46 -17.15 -15.22
C VAL A 270 2.82 -15.77 -15.35
N ILE A 271 1.70 -15.71 -16.08
CA ILE A 271 1.00 -14.45 -16.36
C ILE A 271 0.05 -14.02 -15.23
N CYS A 272 -0.26 -12.72 -15.19
CA CYS A 272 -1.15 -12.14 -14.19
C CYS A 272 -2.62 -12.54 -14.43
N PRO A 273 -3.29 -13.21 -13.47
CA PRO A 273 -4.68 -13.64 -13.62
C PRO A 273 -5.69 -12.49 -13.54
N ALA A 274 -5.28 -11.34 -12.97
CA ALA A 274 -6.12 -10.16 -12.80
C ALA A 274 -6.05 -9.18 -13.99
N CYS A 275 -5.00 -9.26 -14.83
CA CYS A 275 -4.92 -8.46 -16.05
C CYS A 275 -5.98 -8.90 -17.08
N PRO A 276 -6.48 -7.99 -17.94
CA PRO A 276 -7.45 -8.33 -18.98
C PRO A 276 -6.85 -9.32 -19.99
N GLN A 277 -7.54 -10.45 -20.20
CA GLN A 277 -7.17 -11.50 -21.14
C GLN A 277 -8.42 -11.98 -21.90
N PRO A 278 -8.62 -11.51 -23.14
CA PRO A 278 -9.73 -11.94 -23.99
C PRO A 278 -9.78 -13.47 -24.15
N GLY A 279 -10.99 -14.03 -24.14
CA GLY A 279 -11.21 -15.48 -24.23
C GLY A 279 -10.77 -16.30 -23.00
N ARG A 280 -10.23 -15.66 -21.96
CA ARG A 280 -9.79 -16.34 -20.74
C ARG A 280 -10.48 -15.82 -19.49
N ASN A 281 -10.50 -14.50 -19.30
CA ASN A 281 -11.09 -13.89 -18.11
C ASN A 281 -11.94 -12.65 -18.38
N LEU A 282 -12.11 -12.20 -19.62
CA LEU A 282 -13.03 -11.13 -19.98
C LEU A 282 -14.43 -11.69 -20.32
N PRO A 283 -15.51 -10.94 -20.03
CA PRO A 283 -16.87 -11.35 -20.42
C PRO A 283 -17.05 -11.31 -21.94
N MET A 284 -18.05 -12.03 -22.44
CA MET A 284 -18.43 -11.96 -23.86
C MET A 284 -18.90 -10.53 -24.23
N GLY A 285 -18.50 -10.05 -25.40
CA GLY A 285 -18.88 -8.71 -25.88
C GLY A 285 -18.22 -7.55 -25.13
N TRP A 286 -17.13 -7.81 -24.39
CA TRP A 286 -16.36 -6.76 -23.67
C TRP A 286 -15.87 -5.64 -24.61
N GLU A 287 -15.67 -5.94 -25.90
CA GLU A 287 -15.28 -4.97 -26.93
C GLU A 287 -16.34 -3.90 -27.18
N ALA A 288 -17.61 -4.26 -26.99
CA ALA A 288 -18.77 -3.37 -27.17
C ALA A 288 -19.18 -2.66 -25.87
N ALA A 289 -18.39 -2.80 -24.80
CA ALA A 289 -18.67 -2.14 -23.54
C ALA A 289 -18.77 -0.62 -23.73
N ALA A 290 -19.71 -0.01 -23.00
CA ALA A 290 -19.90 1.43 -23.03
C ALA A 290 -18.56 2.15 -22.78
N LYS A 291 -18.30 3.24 -23.52
CA LYS A 291 -17.04 4.01 -23.40
C LYS A 291 -16.71 4.40 -21.96
N ALA A 292 -17.74 4.64 -21.14
CA ALA A 292 -17.60 4.94 -19.72
C ALA A 292 -17.03 3.79 -18.87
N LEU A 293 -17.19 2.53 -19.28
CA LEU A 293 -16.71 1.34 -18.57
C LEU A 293 -15.51 0.66 -19.25
N ALA A 294 -15.09 1.15 -20.43
CA ALA A 294 -13.97 0.60 -21.18
C ALA A 294 -12.66 0.55 -20.35
N PHE A 295 -12.52 1.42 -19.33
CA PHE A 295 -11.36 1.42 -18.45
C PHE A 295 -11.17 0.10 -17.68
N LEU A 296 -12.24 -0.65 -17.40
CA LEU A 296 -12.19 -1.95 -16.73
C LEU A 296 -11.37 -2.99 -17.51
N TYR A 297 -11.31 -2.86 -18.84
CA TYR A 297 -10.61 -3.76 -19.75
C TYR A 297 -9.25 -3.23 -20.21
N THR A 298 -8.71 -2.23 -19.49
CA THR A 298 -7.40 -1.63 -19.79
C THR A 298 -6.26 -2.48 -19.26
N LEU A 299 -5.23 -2.68 -20.08
CA LEU A 299 -3.96 -3.26 -19.65
C LEU A 299 -3.02 -2.16 -19.17
N PHE A 300 -2.67 -2.18 -17.88
CA PHE A 300 -1.71 -1.24 -17.29
C PHE A 300 -0.32 -1.85 -17.25
N LEU A 301 0.66 -1.17 -17.84
CA LEU A 301 2.06 -1.57 -17.93
C LEU A 301 2.95 -0.50 -17.31
N ALA A 302 3.96 -0.92 -16.55
CA ALA A 302 5.05 -0.04 -16.12
C ALA A 302 6.34 -0.49 -16.81
N ILE A 303 7.12 0.49 -17.26
CA ILE A 303 8.37 0.32 -18.00
C ILE A 303 9.48 1.05 -17.24
N ASP A 304 10.59 0.37 -16.98
CA ASP A 304 11.76 0.96 -16.33
C ASP A 304 13.01 0.09 -16.54
N ALA A 305 14.19 0.60 -16.19
CA ALA A 305 15.49 -0.07 -16.32
C ALA A 305 16.22 -0.25 -14.99
N ASN A 306 16.61 -1.50 -14.70
CA ASN A 306 17.42 -1.82 -13.52
C ASN A 306 18.92 -1.89 -13.86
N PHE A 307 19.67 -0.87 -13.47
CA PHE A 307 21.12 -0.77 -13.69
C PHE A 307 21.98 -1.56 -12.67
N LYS A 308 21.39 -2.18 -11.65
CA LYS A 308 22.10 -3.10 -10.74
C LYS A 308 22.21 -4.51 -11.32
N LEU A 309 21.36 -4.86 -12.28
CA LEU A 309 21.40 -6.13 -13.02
C LEU A 309 22.48 -6.14 -14.10
N LYS A 310 23.73 -5.95 -13.71
CA LYS A 310 24.88 -5.95 -14.64
C LYS A 310 25.34 -7.36 -14.98
N GLY A 311 26.04 -7.53 -16.10
CA GLY A 311 26.69 -8.78 -16.53
C GLY A 311 28.11 -8.49 -17.03
N LYS A 312 29.10 -9.24 -16.53
CA LYS A 312 30.50 -9.10 -16.92
C LYS A 312 30.83 -9.89 -18.19
N VAL A 313 31.80 -9.40 -18.94
CA VAL A 313 32.37 -10.13 -20.07
C VAL A 313 33.38 -11.17 -19.56
N HIS A 314 33.00 -12.44 -19.59
CA HIS A 314 33.90 -13.56 -19.24
C HIS A 314 34.38 -14.37 -20.45
N GLY A 315 33.85 -14.12 -21.66
CA GLY A 315 34.21 -14.90 -22.86
C GLY A 315 33.78 -16.36 -22.81
N ILE A 316 32.81 -16.71 -21.96
CA ILE A 316 32.30 -18.07 -21.80
C ILE A 316 31.32 -18.37 -22.93
N SER A 317 31.61 -19.41 -23.73
CA SER A 317 30.65 -19.97 -24.67
C SER A 317 29.66 -20.85 -23.90
N ASP A 318 28.38 -20.46 -23.93
CA ASP A 318 27.31 -21.16 -23.24
C ASP A 318 26.07 -21.23 -24.15
N VAL A 319 25.23 -22.25 -23.95
CA VAL A 319 24.02 -22.51 -24.73
C VAL A 319 22.79 -22.13 -23.90
N GLU A 320 21.89 -21.35 -24.48
CA GLU A 320 20.62 -20.98 -23.86
C GLU A 320 19.62 -22.12 -23.96
N LEU A 321 19.11 -22.60 -22.82
CA LEU A 321 18.19 -23.74 -22.77
C LEU A 321 16.72 -23.36 -23.02
N MET A 322 16.37 -22.07 -22.97
CA MET A 322 15.00 -21.57 -23.09
C MET A 322 14.95 -20.21 -23.81
N PRO A 323 15.38 -20.15 -25.08
CA PRO A 323 15.53 -18.88 -25.82
C PRO A 323 14.15 -18.20 -25.99
N GLY A 324 13.94 -17.10 -25.28
CA GLY A 324 12.71 -16.31 -25.36
C GLY A 324 11.43 -16.98 -24.87
N TRP A 325 11.48 -18.16 -24.22
CA TRP A 325 10.27 -18.92 -23.84
C TRP A 325 9.54 -18.40 -22.59
N VAL A 326 10.14 -17.47 -21.84
CA VAL A 326 9.62 -17.01 -20.54
C VAL A 326 9.57 -15.47 -20.45
N TYR A 327 10.40 -14.81 -19.63
CA TYR A 327 10.38 -13.35 -19.43
C TYR A 327 11.50 -12.64 -20.20
N CYS A 328 12.69 -13.25 -20.31
CA CYS A 328 13.76 -12.72 -21.16
C CYS A 328 13.35 -12.77 -22.63
N LEU A 329 13.78 -11.77 -23.40
CA LEU A 329 13.66 -11.75 -24.85
C LEU A 329 14.45 -12.90 -25.50
N GLU A 330 14.07 -13.25 -26.73
CA GLU A 330 14.89 -14.12 -27.58
C GLU A 330 16.14 -13.34 -28.01
N GLU A 331 17.31 -13.85 -27.64
CA GLU A 331 18.56 -13.09 -27.70
C GLU A 331 19.03 -12.83 -29.14
N ILE A 332 18.88 -13.78 -30.06
CA ILE A 332 19.41 -13.66 -31.43
C ILE A 332 18.68 -12.55 -32.19
N GLY A 333 17.35 -12.57 -32.19
CA GLY A 333 16.50 -11.56 -32.82
C GLY A 333 16.66 -10.19 -32.16
N TYR A 334 16.81 -10.15 -30.83
CA TYR A 334 17.04 -8.91 -30.12
C TYR A 334 18.39 -8.27 -30.48
N GLN A 335 19.48 -9.04 -30.48
CA GLN A 335 20.78 -8.53 -30.88
C GLN A 335 20.81 -8.14 -32.37
N ALA A 336 20.11 -8.86 -33.25
CA ALA A 336 19.99 -8.48 -34.65
C ALA A 336 19.31 -7.11 -34.82
N HIS A 337 18.25 -6.84 -34.05
CA HIS A 337 17.60 -5.53 -34.00
C HIS A 337 18.54 -4.43 -33.51
N LEU A 338 19.23 -4.66 -32.39
CA LEU A 338 20.12 -3.67 -31.78
C LEU A 338 21.36 -3.34 -32.63
N ASN A 339 21.81 -4.29 -33.46
CA ASN A 339 22.94 -4.11 -34.37
C ASN A 339 22.57 -3.38 -35.67
N ASN A 340 21.29 -3.06 -35.88
CA ASN A 340 20.85 -2.29 -37.03
C ASN A 340 21.57 -0.92 -37.05
N PRO A 341 22.24 -0.55 -38.16
CA PRO A 341 22.97 0.71 -38.28
C PRO A 341 22.15 1.96 -37.92
N LYS A 342 20.82 1.90 -38.10
CA LYS A 342 19.88 2.98 -37.77
C LYS A 342 19.97 3.44 -36.31
N TYR A 343 20.34 2.56 -35.38
CA TYR A 343 20.34 2.83 -33.94
C TYR A 343 21.73 3.15 -33.36
N ARG A 344 22.78 3.28 -34.20
CA ARG A 344 24.15 3.51 -33.74
C ARG A 344 24.39 4.91 -33.17
N ASP A 345 23.71 5.92 -33.73
CA ASP A 345 23.91 7.35 -33.41
C ASP A 345 22.63 8.02 -32.85
N GLU A 346 21.74 7.25 -32.22
CA GLU A 346 20.57 7.83 -31.53
C GLU A 346 21.04 8.73 -30.38
N SER A 347 20.98 10.04 -30.60
CA SER A 347 21.17 11.04 -29.55
C SER A 347 19.82 11.37 -28.92
N GLU A 348 19.72 11.16 -27.62
CA GLU A 348 18.53 11.53 -26.85
C GLU A 348 18.60 13.01 -26.51
N ILE A 349 17.74 13.81 -27.16
CA ILE A 349 17.59 15.22 -26.83
C ILE A 349 16.59 15.31 -25.69
N ASN A 350 17.04 15.76 -24.52
CA ASN A 350 16.14 16.04 -23.41
C ASN A 350 15.23 17.23 -23.79
N THR A 351 13.94 16.95 -24.00
CA THR A 351 12.93 17.97 -24.34
C THR A 351 12.03 18.34 -23.17
N CYS A 352 12.31 17.82 -21.96
CA CYS A 352 11.59 18.11 -20.74
C CYS A 352 12.41 19.04 -19.83
N GLN A 353 11.73 19.88 -19.05
CA GLN A 353 12.34 20.74 -18.02
C GLN A 353 12.83 19.96 -16.78
N SER A 354 12.83 18.63 -16.82
CA SER A 354 13.20 17.78 -15.68
C SER A 354 14.71 17.84 -15.41
N GLU A 355 15.10 18.01 -14.13
CA GLU A 355 16.49 18.00 -13.63
C GLU A 355 17.10 16.59 -13.54
N HIS A 356 16.68 15.66 -14.40
CA HIS A 356 17.20 14.28 -14.41
C HIS A 356 18.58 14.18 -15.11
N ASP A 357 19.56 14.93 -14.63
CA ASP A 357 20.97 14.81 -15.03
C ASP A 357 21.54 13.40 -14.79
N ALA A 358 20.87 12.58 -13.96
CA ALA A 358 21.22 11.19 -13.72
C ALA A 358 20.92 10.28 -14.93
N VAL A 359 19.78 10.46 -15.60
CA VAL A 359 19.37 9.68 -16.78
C VAL A 359 20.30 10.00 -17.96
N VAL A 360 20.61 11.29 -18.17
CA VAL A 360 21.57 11.74 -19.18
C VAL A 360 22.98 11.18 -18.92
N ARG A 361 23.42 11.10 -17.66
CA ARG A 361 24.74 10.51 -17.31
C ARG A 361 24.76 8.98 -17.37
N ALA A 362 23.63 8.31 -17.10
CA ALA A 362 23.47 6.86 -17.21
C ALA A 362 23.39 6.39 -18.68
N ALA A 363 22.72 7.17 -19.54
CA ALA A 363 22.59 6.90 -20.98
C ALA A 363 23.96 6.83 -21.70
N VAL A 364 24.95 7.58 -21.20
CA VAL A 364 26.23 7.76 -21.90
C VAL A 364 27.29 6.71 -21.50
N ARG A 365 27.22 6.09 -20.32
CA ARG A 365 28.32 5.26 -19.78
C ARG A 365 28.25 3.79 -20.18
N ARG A 366 29.07 3.39 -21.14
CA ARG A 366 29.50 1.98 -21.27
C ARG A 366 30.46 1.68 -20.12
N THR A 367 30.12 0.72 -19.24
CA THR A 367 31.04 0.32 -18.17
C THR A 367 32.06 -0.67 -18.76
N PRO A 368 33.38 -0.36 -18.79
CA PRO A 368 34.38 -1.28 -19.31
C PRO A 368 34.35 -2.63 -18.58
N GLY A 369 34.45 -3.74 -19.32
CA GLY A 369 34.38 -5.09 -18.76
C GLY A 369 32.97 -5.68 -18.60
N TYR A 370 31.92 -4.98 -19.03
CA TYR A 370 30.52 -5.45 -18.98
C TYR A 370 29.91 -5.56 -20.38
N ASN A 371 29.22 -6.67 -20.67
CA ASN A 371 28.35 -6.81 -21.86
C ASN A 371 26.93 -6.32 -21.58
N VAL A 372 26.52 -6.35 -20.31
CA VAL A 372 25.19 -5.94 -19.86
C VAL A 372 25.37 -4.87 -18.77
N THR A 373 24.90 -3.66 -19.05
CA THR A 373 24.96 -2.51 -18.12
C THR A 373 23.74 -2.40 -17.20
N GLY A 374 22.67 -3.12 -17.52
CA GLY A 374 21.40 -3.18 -16.80
C GLY A 374 20.39 -4.03 -17.55
N ALA A 375 19.15 -4.09 -17.09
CA ALA A 375 18.05 -4.74 -17.81
C ALA A 375 16.82 -3.84 -17.85
N GLY A 376 16.26 -3.64 -19.04
CA GLY A 376 14.94 -3.02 -19.21
C GLY A 376 13.86 -4.03 -18.86
N VAL A 377 12.82 -3.59 -18.15
CA VAL A 377 11.77 -4.45 -17.60
C VAL A 377 10.40 -3.84 -17.85
N VAL A 378 9.47 -4.70 -18.27
CA VAL A 378 8.04 -4.38 -18.39
C VAL A 378 7.23 -5.31 -17.49
N ILE A 379 6.48 -4.70 -16.58
CA ILE A 379 5.57 -5.37 -15.65
C ILE A 379 4.13 -4.91 -15.89
N CYS A 380 3.14 -5.64 -15.38
CA CYS A 380 1.82 -5.04 -15.21
C CYS A 380 1.83 -4.12 -13.99
N SER A 381 1.52 -2.84 -14.19
CA SER A 381 1.64 -1.81 -13.15
C SER A 381 0.75 -2.14 -11.94
N ARG A 382 -0.55 -2.39 -12.13
CA ARG A 382 -1.50 -2.58 -11.00
C ARG A 382 -1.22 -3.76 -10.05
N HIS A 383 -0.47 -4.77 -10.51
CA HIS A 383 -0.20 -5.99 -9.74
C HIS A 383 1.29 -6.24 -9.48
N GLY A 384 2.16 -5.58 -10.25
CA GLY A 384 3.60 -5.79 -10.18
C GLY A 384 4.02 -7.19 -10.60
N LEU A 385 3.51 -7.72 -11.71
CA LEU A 385 3.96 -9.02 -12.27
C LEU A 385 4.72 -8.79 -13.57
N ILE A 386 5.81 -9.52 -13.74
CA ILE A 386 6.65 -9.49 -14.95
C ILE A 386 5.84 -10.03 -16.12
N ARG A 387 5.89 -9.32 -17.24
CA ARG A 387 5.20 -9.74 -18.46
C ARG A 387 6.02 -10.77 -19.26
N PRO A 388 5.37 -11.66 -20.02
CA PRO A 388 6.05 -12.50 -21.01
C PRO A 388 6.92 -11.64 -21.92
N ASN A 389 8.15 -12.09 -22.18
CA ASN A 389 9.14 -11.36 -22.98
C ASN A 389 9.37 -9.90 -22.55
N GLY A 390 9.12 -9.59 -21.27
CA GLY A 390 9.23 -8.25 -20.72
C GLY A 390 10.59 -7.90 -20.13
N ILE A 391 11.65 -8.70 -20.31
CA ILE A 391 13.00 -8.39 -19.82
C ILE A 391 13.99 -8.40 -21.01
N GLY A 392 14.72 -7.30 -21.19
CA GLY A 392 15.80 -7.21 -22.17
C GLY A 392 17.09 -6.66 -21.56
N ASP A 393 18.21 -7.30 -21.84
CA ASP A 393 19.53 -6.84 -21.37
C ASP A 393 19.96 -5.56 -22.13
N LEU A 394 20.45 -4.57 -21.39
CA LEU A 394 20.87 -3.26 -21.92
C LEU A 394 22.38 -3.25 -22.14
N GLN A 395 22.83 -2.87 -23.34
CA GLN A 395 24.26 -2.80 -23.69
C GLN A 395 24.89 -1.46 -23.33
N ARG A 396 24.08 -0.39 -23.38
CA ARG A 396 24.46 0.97 -23.00
C ARG A 396 23.21 1.78 -22.73
N GLY A 397 23.06 2.27 -21.50
CA GLY A 397 21.96 3.17 -21.14
C GLY A 397 20.58 2.59 -21.42
N GLU A 398 19.58 3.45 -21.40
CA GLU A 398 18.19 3.10 -21.66
C GLU A 398 17.73 3.65 -23.02
N ARG A 399 18.35 3.16 -24.11
CA ARG A 399 18.02 3.64 -25.45
C ARG A 399 16.59 3.31 -25.84
N TYR A 400 15.95 4.20 -26.59
CA TYR A 400 14.59 3.96 -27.10
C TYR A 400 14.47 2.66 -27.91
N CYS A 401 15.47 2.32 -28.74
CA CYS A 401 15.45 1.05 -29.48
C CYS A 401 15.43 -0.20 -28.58
N ASN A 402 16.03 -0.13 -27.37
CA ASN A 402 15.96 -1.20 -26.38
C ASN A 402 14.55 -1.27 -25.78
N MET A 403 14.03 -0.15 -25.27
CA MET A 403 12.74 -0.12 -24.55
C MET A 403 11.54 -0.33 -25.45
N ASP A 404 11.57 0.21 -26.67
CA ASP A 404 10.55 -0.02 -27.70
C ASP A 404 10.43 -1.52 -28.01
N TYR A 405 11.55 -2.22 -28.25
CA TYR A 405 11.52 -3.65 -28.58
C TYR A 405 10.97 -4.48 -27.41
N ILE A 406 11.40 -4.22 -26.18
CA ILE A 406 10.89 -4.93 -24.98
C ILE A 406 9.39 -4.68 -24.82
N PHE A 407 8.95 -3.43 -24.96
CA PHE A 407 7.54 -3.05 -24.90
C PHE A 407 6.71 -3.73 -26.00
N LEU A 408 7.18 -3.71 -27.25
CA LEU A 408 6.46 -4.30 -28.37
C LEU A 408 6.38 -5.82 -28.28
N ALA A 409 7.45 -6.49 -27.88
CA ALA A 409 7.47 -7.93 -27.67
C ALA A 409 6.43 -8.38 -26.63
N THR A 410 6.22 -7.59 -25.57
CA THR A 410 5.25 -7.95 -24.53
C THR A 410 3.78 -7.70 -24.91
N ILE A 411 3.51 -6.70 -25.76
CA ILE A 411 2.14 -6.39 -26.21
C ILE A 411 1.75 -7.13 -27.48
N ALA A 412 2.70 -7.67 -28.25
CA ALA A 412 2.41 -8.52 -29.41
C ALA A 412 1.52 -9.72 -29.03
N LEU A 413 1.61 -10.16 -27.77
CA LEU A 413 0.79 -11.24 -27.19
C LEU A 413 -0.48 -10.74 -26.48
N ALA A 414 -0.81 -9.45 -26.55
CA ALA A 414 -1.97 -8.84 -25.91
C ALA A 414 -3.02 -8.41 -26.94
N SER A 415 -4.28 -8.80 -26.71
CA SER A 415 -5.41 -8.51 -27.62
C SER A 415 -6.44 -7.57 -26.98
N VAL A 416 -5.98 -6.50 -26.33
CA VAL A 416 -6.84 -5.52 -25.65
C VAL A 416 -7.05 -4.26 -26.49
N LEU A 417 -8.15 -3.53 -26.26
CA LEU A 417 -8.44 -2.28 -26.98
C LEU A 417 -7.74 -1.05 -26.38
N ARG A 418 -7.25 -1.13 -25.13
CA ARG A 418 -6.61 -0.01 -24.45
C ARG A 418 -5.42 -0.46 -23.59
N ILE A 419 -4.30 0.23 -23.73
CA ILE A 419 -3.07 0.02 -22.98
C ILE A 419 -2.65 1.35 -22.33
N VAL A 420 -2.40 1.33 -21.03
CA VAL A 420 -1.80 2.44 -20.28
C VAL A 420 -0.37 2.09 -19.95
N ILE A 421 0.55 2.99 -20.24
CA ILE A 421 1.98 2.83 -19.99
C ILE A 421 2.42 3.89 -18.99
N THR A 422 3.07 3.46 -17.92
CA THR A 422 3.79 4.34 -17.00
C THR A 422 5.28 4.21 -17.25
N TYR A 423 5.94 5.35 -17.44
CA TYR A 423 7.38 5.44 -17.67
C TYR A 423 7.89 6.81 -17.26
N ASP A 424 9.04 6.90 -16.61
CA ASP A 424 9.61 8.16 -16.09
C ASP A 424 9.71 9.22 -17.17
N ILE A 425 10.25 8.84 -18.32
CA ILE A 425 10.39 9.74 -19.48
C ILE A 425 9.25 9.59 -20.48
N ALA A 426 8.06 9.13 -20.05
CA ALA A 426 6.89 8.96 -20.92
C ALA A 426 6.56 10.23 -21.72
N CYS A 427 6.74 11.42 -21.11
CA CYS A 427 6.50 12.70 -21.77
C CYS A 427 7.41 12.95 -22.99
N GLN A 428 8.57 12.29 -23.06
CA GLN A 428 9.52 12.38 -24.17
C GLN A 428 9.39 11.17 -25.10
N TRP A 429 9.41 9.97 -24.51
CA TRP A 429 9.42 8.70 -25.21
C TRP A 429 8.17 8.50 -26.08
N SER A 430 6.99 8.90 -25.60
CA SER A 430 5.71 8.69 -26.28
C SER A 430 5.48 9.57 -27.52
N LYS A 431 6.14 10.74 -27.63
CA LYS A 431 5.90 11.74 -28.69
C LYS A 431 6.04 11.17 -30.11
N LYS A 432 7.05 10.34 -30.34
CA LYS A 432 7.33 9.69 -31.63
C LYS A 432 7.11 8.17 -31.61
N LEU A 433 6.54 7.63 -30.53
CA LEU A 433 6.39 6.18 -30.37
C LEU A 433 5.61 5.57 -31.53
N LYS A 434 4.44 6.13 -31.88
CA LYS A 434 3.62 5.62 -33.01
C LYS A 434 4.40 5.54 -34.33
N ALA A 435 5.17 6.58 -34.65
CA ALA A 435 6.02 6.60 -35.85
C ALA A 435 7.14 5.55 -35.77
N ARG A 436 7.79 5.39 -34.61
CA ARG A 436 8.83 4.36 -34.43
C ARG A 436 8.25 2.95 -34.54
N MET A 437 7.01 2.72 -34.09
CA MET A 437 6.35 1.42 -34.17
C MET A 437 6.10 0.96 -35.61
N GLU A 438 5.97 1.88 -36.57
CA GLU A 438 5.85 1.56 -38.00
C GLU A 438 7.14 0.95 -38.59
N ASP A 439 8.29 1.14 -37.92
CA ASP A 439 9.56 0.55 -38.34
C ASP A 439 9.73 -0.92 -37.91
N TYR A 440 8.92 -1.40 -36.95
CA TYR A 440 9.03 -2.77 -36.44
C TYR A 440 8.32 -3.78 -37.34
N PRO A 441 8.67 -5.07 -37.32
CA PRO A 441 7.94 -6.10 -38.06
C PRO A 441 6.45 -6.14 -37.70
N GLU A 442 5.58 -6.48 -38.65
CA GLU A 442 4.12 -6.52 -38.46
C GLU A 442 3.69 -7.37 -37.26
N GLN A 443 4.43 -8.46 -36.97
CA GLN A 443 4.14 -9.35 -35.84
C GLN A 443 4.32 -8.68 -34.47
N LEU A 444 5.12 -7.60 -34.38
CA LEU A 444 5.36 -6.83 -33.16
C LEU A 444 4.50 -5.57 -33.07
N ARG A 445 3.78 -5.21 -34.13
CA ARG A 445 2.90 -4.03 -34.14
C ARG A 445 1.57 -4.38 -33.47
N PRO A 446 1.10 -3.57 -32.51
CA PRO A 446 -0.26 -3.72 -32.02
C PRO A 446 -1.26 -3.35 -33.13
N SER A 447 -2.48 -3.86 -33.01
CA SER A 447 -3.56 -3.47 -33.93
C SER A 447 -3.76 -1.95 -33.91
N PRO A 448 -4.04 -1.31 -35.07
CA PRO A 448 -4.35 0.12 -35.13
C PRO A 448 -5.55 0.54 -34.27
N LYS A 449 -6.38 -0.42 -33.84
CA LYS A 449 -7.53 -0.20 -32.96
C LYS A 449 -7.14 -0.04 -31.48
N VAL A 450 -5.91 -0.35 -31.11
CA VAL A 450 -5.44 -0.26 -29.72
C VAL A 450 -5.12 1.20 -29.37
N ASP A 451 -5.83 1.72 -28.37
CA ASP A 451 -5.51 3.02 -27.77
C ASP A 451 -4.35 2.88 -26.78
N ILE A 452 -3.26 3.61 -27.02
CA ILE A 452 -2.07 3.63 -26.15
C ILE A 452 -1.98 4.98 -25.46
N VAL A 453 -2.10 4.98 -24.14
CA VAL A 453 -2.02 6.17 -23.28
C VAL A 453 -0.73 6.11 -22.47
N ALA A 454 0.06 7.17 -22.53
CA ALA A 454 1.29 7.29 -21.75
C ALA A 454 1.09 8.22 -20.54
N ALA A 455 1.64 7.83 -19.41
CA ALA A 455 1.62 8.55 -18.15
C ALA A 455 2.99 8.43 -17.47
N ILE A 456 3.26 9.30 -16.49
CA ILE A 456 4.46 9.22 -15.66
C ILE A 456 4.03 8.67 -14.28
N PRO A 457 4.82 7.77 -13.67
CA PRO A 457 4.52 7.26 -12.35
C PRO A 457 4.33 8.35 -11.29
N SER A 458 3.54 8.04 -10.26
CA SER A 458 3.03 9.04 -9.30
C SER A 458 4.13 9.65 -8.43
N TRP A 459 5.22 8.93 -8.15
CA TRP A 459 6.35 9.51 -7.43
C TRP A 459 7.26 10.32 -8.37
N HIS A 460 7.60 9.75 -9.53
CA HIS A 460 8.50 10.35 -10.52
C HIS A 460 7.97 11.65 -11.12
N ILE A 461 6.65 11.80 -11.26
CA ILE A 461 6.02 13.00 -11.84
C ILE A 461 6.43 14.30 -11.14
N ASN A 462 6.74 14.24 -9.84
CA ASN A 462 7.17 15.40 -9.05
C ASN A 462 8.51 15.98 -9.54
N GLY A 463 9.36 15.18 -10.19
CA GLY A 463 10.63 15.61 -10.80
C GLY A 463 10.48 16.31 -12.15
N HIS A 464 9.26 16.37 -12.71
CA HIS A 464 8.99 17.03 -13.99
C HIS A 464 8.40 18.44 -13.81
N GLY A 465 8.52 19.27 -14.86
CA GLY A 465 7.91 20.60 -14.88
C GLY A 465 6.37 20.57 -14.84
N VAL A 466 5.75 21.71 -14.51
CA VAL A 466 4.30 21.86 -14.27
C VAL A 466 3.43 21.35 -15.43
N ASP A 467 3.87 21.55 -16.68
CA ASP A 467 3.14 21.04 -17.85
C ASP A 467 3.10 19.51 -17.88
N CYS A 468 4.17 18.85 -17.44
CA CYS A 468 4.17 17.39 -17.29
C CYS A 468 3.34 16.97 -16.09
N GLN A 469 3.48 17.62 -14.93
CA GLN A 469 2.70 17.30 -13.73
C GLN A 469 1.20 17.35 -13.95
N THR A 470 0.73 18.24 -14.82
CA THR A 470 -0.69 18.39 -15.11
C THR A 470 -1.16 17.55 -16.30
N ASN A 471 -0.29 17.21 -17.25
CA ASN A 471 -0.63 16.42 -18.44
C ASN A 471 -0.17 14.95 -18.39
N PHE A 472 0.65 14.51 -17.46
CA PHE A 472 1.13 13.13 -17.39
C PHE A 472 0.85 12.46 -16.05
N ALA A 473 0.27 13.17 -15.08
CA ALA A 473 -0.15 12.57 -13.81
C ALA A 473 -1.37 11.66 -13.98
N LEU A 474 -1.25 10.42 -13.47
CA LEU A 474 -2.31 9.40 -13.50
C LEU A 474 -3.59 9.86 -12.82
N MET A 475 -3.49 10.62 -11.72
CA MET A 475 -4.65 11.10 -10.96
C MET A 475 -5.62 11.95 -11.79
N TYR A 476 -5.13 12.68 -12.79
CA TYR A 476 -5.97 13.53 -13.65
C TYR A 476 -6.50 12.81 -14.89
N MET A 477 -6.05 11.57 -15.17
CA MET A 477 -6.43 10.85 -16.38
C MET A 477 -7.63 9.92 -16.17
N PRO A 478 -8.69 10.01 -17.01
CA PRO A 478 -9.84 9.12 -16.95
C PRO A 478 -9.52 7.63 -17.11
N GLY A 479 -10.07 6.83 -16.21
CA GLY A 479 -9.94 5.37 -16.20
C GLY A 479 -8.67 4.84 -15.56
N MET A 480 -7.89 5.66 -14.85
CA MET A 480 -6.64 5.21 -14.20
C MET A 480 -6.87 4.61 -12.80
N GLY A 481 -8.01 4.87 -12.17
CA GLY A 481 -8.22 4.51 -10.77
C GLY A 481 -7.15 5.10 -9.85
N ARG A 482 -6.70 4.31 -8.85
CA ARG A 482 -5.58 4.62 -7.95
C ARG A 482 -4.30 3.87 -8.34
N THR A 483 -4.05 3.71 -9.64
CA THR A 483 -2.80 3.14 -10.16
C THR A 483 -1.62 4.06 -9.82
N CYS A 484 -0.52 3.51 -9.30
CA CYS A 484 0.65 4.29 -8.92
C CYS A 484 1.63 4.45 -10.09
N GLY A 485 1.92 3.34 -10.78
CA GLY A 485 2.88 3.29 -11.89
C GLY A 485 4.31 2.94 -11.49
N ASP A 486 4.62 2.94 -10.19
CA ASP A 486 5.94 2.70 -9.60
C ASP A 486 6.15 1.24 -9.14
N GLU A 487 5.26 0.31 -9.50
CA GLU A 487 5.28 -1.06 -8.96
C GLU A 487 6.51 -1.87 -9.40
N VAL A 488 7.26 -1.35 -10.37
CA VAL A 488 8.50 -1.93 -10.89
C VAL A 488 9.64 -1.83 -9.86
N GLU A 489 9.62 -0.81 -9.00
CA GLU A 489 10.59 -0.66 -7.90
C GLU A 489 10.47 -1.79 -6.87
N GLY A 490 9.25 -2.26 -6.62
CA GLY A 490 9.02 -3.43 -5.77
C GLY A 490 9.60 -4.72 -6.34
N LEU A 491 9.72 -4.84 -7.67
CA LEU A 491 10.46 -5.92 -8.31
C LEU A 491 11.97 -5.68 -8.17
N PHE A 492 12.43 -4.45 -8.34
CA PHE A 492 13.86 -4.13 -8.27
C PHE A 492 14.44 -4.37 -6.89
N SER A 493 13.74 -4.00 -5.81
CA SER A 493 14.11 -4.38 -4.45
C SER A 493 14.39 -5.90 -4.33
N HIS A 494 13.57 -6.73 -4.98
CA HIS A 494 13.73 -8.17 -4.99
C HIS A 494 14.88 -8.69 -5.86
N THR A 495 15.10 -8.11 -7.04
CA THR A 495 16.14 -8.57 -7.99
C THR A 495 17.52 -8.00 -7.68
N ASN A 496 17.59 -6.86 -6.98
CA ASN A 496 18.85 -6.18 -6.63
C ASN A 496 19.74 -7.03 -5.73
N SER A 497 19.16 -7.82 -4.81
CA SER A 497 19.92 -8.74 -3.96
C SER A 497 20.64 -9.85 -4.76
N LEU A 498 20.19 -10.12 -5.98
CA LEU A 498 20.79 -11.10 -6.89
C LEU A 498 21.83 -10.47 -7.83
N GLY A 499 21.96 -9.13 -7.83
CA GLY A 499 22.83 -8.41 -8.75
C GLY A 499 24.28 -8.88 -8.73
N ALA A 500 24.83 -9.23 -7.56
CA ALA A 500 26.17 -9.78 -7.44
C ALA A 500 26.29 -11.17 -8.08
N SER A 501 25.29 -12.03 -7.92
CA SER A 501 25.29 -13.38 -8.49
C SER A 501 25.12 -13.34 -10.01
N PHE A 502 24.14 -12.56 -10.50
CA PHE A 502 23.89 -12.42 -11.94
C PHE A 502 25.02 -11.73 -12.70
N ARG A 503 25.84 -10.95 -12.01
CA ARG A 503 27.02 -10.28 -12.59
C ARG A 503 28.08 -11.25 -13.07
N GLU A 504 28.27 -12.35 -12.34
CA GLU A 504 29.31 -13.35 -12.63
C GLU A 504 28.79 -14.53 -13.47
N MET A 505 27.48 -14.60 -13.74
CA MET A 505 26.89 -15.66 -14.55
C MET A 505 27.19 -15.47 -16.05
N ALA A 506 27.37 -16.58 -16.77
CA ALA A 506 27.38 -16.57 -18.23
C ALA A 506 26.01 -16.10 -18.78
N PRO A 507 25.96 -15.50 -19.99
CA PRO A 507 24.74 -14.86 -20.52
C PRO A 507 23.50 -15.77 -20.51
N ALA A 508 23.62 -16.98 -21.06
CA ALA A 508 22.55 -17.97 -21.09
C ALA A 508 22.10 -18.40 -19.67
N ALA A 509 23.05 -18.77 -18.81
CA ALA A 509 22.76 -19.16 -17.43
C ALA A 509 22.07 -18.04 -16.63
N ARG A 510 22.42 -16.78 -16.91
CA ARG A 510 21.80 -15.58 -16.32
C ARG A 510 20.35 -15.43 -16.75
N HIS A 511 20.04 -15.53 -18.04
CA HIS A 511 18.65 -15.49 -18.54
C HIS A 511 17.80 -16.59 -17.91
N GLU A 512 18.30 -17.82 -17.86
CA GLU A 512 17.61 -18.94 -17.20
C GLU A 512 17.35 -18.69 -15.72
N ALA A 513 18.30 -18.06 -15.02
CA ALA A 513 18.12 -17.68 -13.63
C ALA A 513 17.09 -16.56 -13.48
N LEU A 514 17.16 -15.50 -14.28
CA LEU A 514 16.15 -14.42 -14.30
C LEU A 514 14.75 -14.97 -14.58
N ASN A 515 14.63 -15.89 -15.54
CA ASN A 515 13.37 -16.53 -15.90
C ASN A 515 12.74 -17.32 -14.74
N ASP A 516 13.55 -18.10 -14.04
CA ASP A 516 13.11 -18.88 -12.88
C ASP A 516 12.76 -17.98 -11.68
N MET A 517 13.59 -16.98 -11.41
CA MET A 517 13.35 -15.99 -10.34
C MET A 517 12.07 -15.19 -10.59
N GLY A 518 11.86 -14.74 -11.82
CA GLY A 518 10.62 -14.06 -12.23
C GLY A 518 9.39 -14.95 -12.07
N SER A 519 9.51 -16.24 -12.38
CA SER A 519 8.42 -17.21 -12.20
C SER A 519 8.07 -17.38 -10.73
N GLY A 520 9.08 -17.52 -9.87
CA GLY A 520 8.89 -17.57 -8.42
C GLY A 520 8.26 -16.29 -7.86
N TYR A 521 8.69 -15.13 -8.34
CA TYR A 521 8.14 -13.83 -7.94
C TYR A 521 6.66 -13.69 -8.31
N ASN A 522 6.31 -13.95 -9.57
CA ASN A 522 4.93 -13.87 -10.06
C ASN A 522 3.99 -14.82 -9.30
N ILE A 523 4.40 -16.07 -9.05
CA ILE A 523 3.60 -17.03 -8.27
C ILE A 523 3.36 -16.52 -6.83
N LYS A 524 4.42 -16.04 -6.15
CA LYS A 524 4.30 -15.52 -4.78
C LYS A 524 3.36 -14.31 -4.71
N LYS A 525 3.40 -13.43 -5.72
CA LYS A 525 2.45 -12.31 -5.86
C LYS A 525 1.01 -12.81 -6.03
N ILE A 526 0.76 -13.75 -6.94
CA ILE A 526 -0.58 -14.30 -7.22
C ILE A 526 -1.22 -14.90 -5.96
N VAL A 527 -0.46 -15.67 -5.18
CA VAL A 527 -0.97 -16.29 -3.94
C VAL A 527 -1.43 -15.22 -2.92
N ARG A 528 -0.85 -14.01 -2.96
CA ARG A 528 -1.20 -12.88 -2.09
C ARG A 528 -2.36 -12.03 -2.60
N PHE A 529 -2.94 -12.31 -3.77
CA PHE A 529 -4.06 -11.54 -4.32
C PHE A 529 -5.28 -11.55 -3.40
N GLY A 530 -5.57 -12.69 -2.74
CA GLY A 530 -6.65 -12.82 -1.76
C GLY A 530 -6.68 -11.69 -0.72
N PRO A 531 -5.72 -11.64 0.22
CA PRO A 531 -5.66 -10.58 1.22
C PRO A 531 -5.39 -9.18 0.62
N SER A 532 -4.63 -9.08 -0.48
CA SER A 532 -4.31 -7.79 -1.09
C SER A 532 -5.54 -7.09 -1.66
N PHE A 533 -6.35 -7.77 -2.47
CA PHE A 533 -7.58 -7.19 -3.03
C PHE A 533 -8.64 -6.96 -1.97
N ALA A 534 -8.72 -7.82 -0.96
CA ALA A 534 -9.57 -7.62 0.21
C ALA A 534 -9.29 -6.27 0.90
N LYS A 535 -8.02 -5.96 1.17
CA LYS A 535 -7.63 -4.65 1.75
C LYS A 535 -7.95 -3.49 0.79
N LYS A 536 -7.63 -3.66 -0.50
CA LYS A 536 -7.88 -2.63 -1.51
C LYS A 536 -9.36 -2.28 -1.69
N VAL A 537 -10.26 -3.27 -1.68
CA VAL A 537 -11.70 -3.02 -1.91
C VAL A 537 -12.34 -2.28 -0.74
N VAL A 538 -11.97 -2.62 0.50
CA VAL A 538 -12.45 -1.93 1.71
C VAL A 538 -11.97 -0.49 1.72
N LEU A 539 -10.68 -0.27 1.43
CA LEU A 539 -10.12 1.07 1.33
C LEU A 539 -10.81 1.88 0.21
N ALA A 540 -10.97 1.29 -0.98
CA ALA A 540 -11.60 1.97 -2.11
C ALA A 540 -13.07 2.30 -1.83
N HIS A 541 -13.81 1.43 -1.13
CA HIS A 541 -15.19 1.70 -0.71
C HIS A 541 -15.26 2.91 0.23
N GLY A 542 -14.50 2.90 1.32
CA GLY A 542 -14.50 3.99 2.30
C GLY A 542 -14.07 5.33 1.68
N MET A 543 -13.01 5.31 0.87
CA MET A 543 -12.49 6.51 0.22
C MET A 543 -13.42 7.04 -0.89
N LYS A 544 -14.08 6.15 -1.65
CA LYS A 544 -15.11 6.55 -2.62
C LYS A 544 -16.22 7.33 -1.93
N THR A 545 -16.80 6.79 -0.85
CA THR A 545 -17.89 7.44 -0.10
C THR A 545 -17.45 8.78 0.46
N LYS A 546 -16.25 8.82 1.08
CA LYS A 546 -15.70 10.03 1.69
C LYS A 546 -15.46 11.15 0.66
N HIS A 547 -14.83 10.84 -0.47
CA HIS A 547 -14.57 11.84 -1.51
C HIS A 547 -15.83 12.26 -2.25
N ARG A 548 -16.78 11.35 -2.49
CA ARG A 548 -18.09 11.68 -3.07
C ARG A 548 -18.84 12.69 -2.20
N SER A 549 -18.98 12.40 -0.91
CA SER A 549 -19.63 13.32 0.04
C SER A 549 -18.95 14.69 0.07
N ASN A 550 -17.61 14.74 0.10
CA ASN A 550 -16.88 16.01 0.11
C ASN A 550 -17.09 16.81 -1.19
N PHE A 551 -17.05 16.14 -2.34
CA PHE A 551 -17.23 16.78 -3.64
C PHE A 551 -18.66 17.30 -3.83
N ASP A 552 -19.66 16.55 -3.37
CA ASP A 552 -21.07 16.96 -3.46
C ASP A 552 -21.34 18.17 -2.55
N GLN A 553 -20.77 18.20 -1.34
CA GLN A 553 -20.85 19.38 -0.45
C GLN A 553 -20.17 20.63 -1.05
N MET A 554 -19.00 20.45 -1.67
CA MET A 554 -18.29 21.53 -2.34
C MET A 554 -19.08 22.07 -3.55
N THR A 555 -19.64 21.16 -4.35
CA THR A 555 -20.48 21.49 -5.52
C THR A 555 -21.73 22.25 -5.10
N ALA A 556 -22.49 21.74 -4.12
CA ALA A 556 -23.69 22.40 -3.62
C ALA A 556 -23.41 23.79 -3.05
N SER A 557 -22.25 23.99 -2.41
CA SER A 557 -21.85 25.29 -1.91
C SER A 557 -21.55 26.27 -3.04
N PHE A 558 -20.87 25.83 -4.10
CA PHE A 558 -20.55 26.67 -5.25
C PHE A 558 -21.78 27.02 -6.10
N GLU A 559 -22.75 26.11 -6.23
CA GLU A 559 -24.01 26.37 -6.92
C GLU A 559 -24.86 27.42 -6.19
N ARG A 560 -24.93 27.36 -4.85
CA ARG A 560 -25.67 28.34 -4.04
C ARG A 560 -25.16 29.77 -4.22
N ASP A 561 -23.87 29.93 -4.47
CA ASP A 561 -23.24 31.24 -4.64
C ASP A 561 -23.13 31.69 -6.10
N GLY A 562 -23.86 31.03 -7.02
CA GLY A 562 -24.03 31.49 -8.41
C GLY A 562 -22.80 31.27 -9.31
N ILE A 563 -21.87 30.39 -8.92
CA ILE A 563 -20.70 30.06 -9.74
C ILE A 563 -21.12 29.18 -10.93
N ASP A 564 -20.67 29.52 -12.14
CA ASP A 564 -20.92 28.72 -13.35
C ASP A 564 -20.04 27.46 -13.42
N LEU A 565 -20.44 26.42 -12.69
CA LEU A 565 -19.79 25.11 -12.71
C LEU A 565 -19.88 24.40 -14.07
N ARG A 566 -20.87 24.74 -14.91
CA ARG A 566 -21.02 24.12 -16.24
C ARG A 566 -19.88 24.54 -17.16
N SER A 567 -19.41 25.78 -17.05
CA SER A 567 -18.23 26.24 -17.78
C SER A 567 -16.98 25.45 -17.41
N TRP A 568 -16.77 25.17 -16.11
CA TRP A 568 -15.62 24.44 -15.61
C TRP A 568 -15.65 22.98 -16.06
N GLU A 569 -16.82 22.33 -15.97
CA GLU A 569 -16.97 20.96 -16.43
C GLU A 569 -16.72 20.82 -17.94
N ARG A 570 -17.16 21.82 -18.73
CA ARG A 570 -16.90 21.86 -20.18
C ARG A 570 -15.41 21.94 -20.49
N GLN A 571 -14.65 22.80 -19.80
CA GLN A 571 -13.19 22.92 -19.99
C GLN A 571 -12.47 21.59 -19.70
N ILE A 572 -12.89 20.87 -18.65
CA ILE A 572 -12.31 19.56 -18.31
C ILE A 572 -12.65 18.53 -19.39
N LYS A 573 -13.91 18.47 -19.85
CA LYS A 573 -14.34 17.53 -20.92
C LYS A 573 -13.63 17.81 -22.25
N GLU A 574 -13.42 19.08 -22.61
CA GLU A 574 -12.65 19.48 -23.79
C GLU A 574 -11.19 19.00 -23.67
N TRP A 575 -10.54 19.23 -22.52
CA TRP A 575 -9.19 18.75 -22.25
C TRP A 575 -9.07 17.21 -22.28
N GLU A 576 -10.01 16.49 -21.65
CA GLU A 576 -10.08 15.03 -21.69
C GLU A 576 -10.26 14.51 -23.13
N GLY A 577 -11.07 15.21 -23.93
CA GLY A 577 -11.35 14.90 -25.33
C GLY A 577 -10.13 15.07 -26.25
N GLU A 578 -9.39 16.17 -26.11
CA GLU A 578 -8.14 16.38 -26.86
C GLU A 578 -7.10 15.30 -26.57
N ARG A 579 -6.98 14.91 -25.29
CA ARG A 579 -6.10 13.85 -24.85
C ARG A 579 -6.47 12.49 -25.40
N ALA A 580 -7.77 12.16 -25.41
CA ALA A 580 -8.26 10.92 -26.01
C ALA A 580 -7.97 10.84 -27.52
N GLN A 581 -7.69 11.97 -28.17
CA GLN A 581 -7.27 12.05 -29.58
C GLN A 581 -5.74 12.05 -29.73
N GLY A 582 -4.98 11.87 -28.66
CA GLY A 582 -3.51 11.87 -28.65
C GLY A 582 -2.88 13.26 -28.73
N ARG A 583 -3.65 14.33 -28.53
CA ARG A 583 -3.15 15.71 -28.48
C ARG A 583 -2.88 16.08 -27.01
N ILE A 584 -1.75 16.74 -26.76
CA ILE A 584 -1.41 17.26 -25.42
C ILE A 584 -1.79 18.75 -25.40
N PRO A 585 -2.81 19.15 -24.63
CA PRO A 585 -3.25 20.54 -24.57
C PRO A 585 -2.16 21.42 -23.94
N LYS A 586 -2.01 22.65 -24.44
CA LYS A 586 -1.01 23.61 -23.91
C LYS A 586 -1.30 24.06 -22.49
N ILE A 587 -2.58 24.13 -22.11
CA ILE A 587 -3.01 24.58 -20.79
C ILE A 587 -3.92 23.50 -20.21
N SER A 588 -3.52 22.95 -19.07
CA SER A 588 -4.32 21.98 -18.33
C SER A 588 -5.27 22.69 -17.37
N PRO A 589 -6.53 22.23 -17.22
CA PRO A 589 -7.46 22.78 -16.24
C PRO A 589 -6.96 22.59 -14.79
N TYR A 590 -6.00 21.70 -14.57
CA TYR A 590 -5.38 21.44 -13.26
C TYR A 590 -4.14 22.30 -12.98
N ARG A 591 -3.72 23.16 -13.92
CA ARG A 591 -2.57 24.03 -13.75
C ARG A 591 -2.88 25.14 -12.76
N GLU A 592 -2.09 25.23 -11.70
CA GLU A 592 -2.06 26.41 -10.86
C GLU A 592 -1.37 27.55 -11.62
N VAL A 593 -2.11 28.62 -11.85
CA VAL A 593 -1.53 29.88 -12.32
C VAL A 593 -0.82 30.47 -11.11
N SER A 594 0.50 30.28 -11.02
CA SER A 594 1.30 31.06 -10.09
C SER A 594 1.28 32.51 -10.57
N ALA A 595 0.31 33.30 -10.10
CA ALA A 595 0.51 34.73 -10.01
C ALA A 595 1.76 34.88 -9.14
N GLY A 596 2.90 35.19 -9.78
CA GLY A 596 4.16 35.35 -9.08
C GLY A 596 4.09 36.60 -8.22
N ILE A 597 3.47 36.50 -7.05
CA ILE A 597 3.43 37.57 -6.07
C ILE A 597 4.87 37.70 -5.56
N SER A 598 5.61 38.66 -6.10
CA SER A 598 6.98 38.98 -5.69
C SER A 598 7.04 39.16 -4.17
N MET A 599 8.13 38.77 -3.51
CA MET A 599 8.33 39.09 -2.09
C MET A 599 8.23 40.60 -1.79
N GLN A 600 8.47 41.46 -2.78
CA GLN A 600 8.22 42.90 -2.66
C GLN A 600 6.72 43.22 -2.74
N GLU A 601 5.96 42.52 -3.58
CA GLU A 601 4.49 42.61 -3.68
C GLU A 601 3.81 42.12 -2.39
N VAL A 602 4.21 40.97 -1.84
CA VAL A 602 3.72 40.47 -0.53
C VAL A 602 4.04 41.47 0.57
N ARG A 603 5.26 42.02 0.60
CA ARG A 603 5.65 43.04 1.59
C ARG A 603 4.90 44.34 1.38
N HIS A 604 4.63 44.72 0.14
CA HIS A 604 3.88 45.91 -0.21
C HIS A 604 2.42 45.76 0.19
N GLN A 605 1.78 44.64 -0.11
CA GLN A 605 0.42 44.30 0.36
C GLN A 605 0.35 44.28 1.89
N LEU A 606 1.29 43.61 2.56
CA LEU A 606 1.35 43.61 4.04
C LEU A 606 1.60 45.01 4.61
N ALA A 607 2.43 45.83 3.96
CA ALA A 607 2.68 47.21 4.38
C ALA A 607 1.49 48.13 4.11
N GLN A 608 0.76 47.95 3.00
CA GLN A 608 -0.48 48.65 2.68
C GLN A 608 -1.60 48.25 3.64
N GLU A 609 -1.69 46.97 4.00
CA GLU A 609 -2.60 46.48 5.04
C GLU A 609 -2.25 47.06 6.41
N ASP A 610 -0.97 47.06 6.81
CA ASP A 610 -0.51 47.67 8.06
C ASP A 610 -0.74 49.19 8.06
N LEU A 611 -0.55 49.87 6.92
CA LEU A 611 -0.87 51.29 6.72
C LEU A 611 -2.39 51.55 6.78
N ALA A 612 -3.22 50.69 6.20
CA ALA A 612 -4.68 50.80 6.26
C ALA A 612 -5.22 50.52 7.67
N ILE A 613 -4.60 49.59 8.40
CA ILE A 613 -4.93 49.31 9.80
C ILE A 613 -4.52 50.50 10.69
N THR A 614 -3.35 51.08 10.44
CA THR A 614 -2.87 52.26 11.20
C THR A 614 -3.59 53.56 10.82
N SER A 615 -4.01 53.75 9.56
CA SER A 615 -4.80 54.90 9.11
C SER A 615 -6.24 54.84 9.62
N ASN A 616 -6.88 53.66 9.60
CA ASN A 616 -8.21 53.46 10.20
C ASN A 616 -8.18 53.56 11.73
N ALA A 617 -7.06 53.24 12.37
CA ALA A 617 -6.85 53.48 13.80
C ALA A 617 -6.63 54.97 14.11
N ALA A 618 -5.99 55.73 13.22
CA ALA A 618 -5.77 57.17 13.34
C ALA A 618 -7.07 57.98 13.09
N GLU A 619 -7.88 57.62 12.09
CA GLU A 619 -9.18 58.27 11.84
C GLU A 619 -10.18 58.03 12.97
N ARG A 620 -10.12 56.88 13.65
CA ARG A 620 -10.95 56.62 14.85
C ARG A 620 -10.42 57.30 16.12
N ALA A 621 -9.23 57.91 16.08
CA ALA A 621 -8.56 58.47 17.26
C ALA A 621 -8.41 60.00 17.25
N GLY A 622 -8.81 60.73 16.21
CA GLY A 622 -8.93 62.19 16.33
C GLY A 622 -9.05 62.97 15.03
N VAL A 623 -10.19 63.63 14.86
CA VAL A 623 -10.27 64.92 14.16
C VAL A 623 -10.42 66.00 15.23
N PRO A 624 -9.46 66.91 15.42
CA PRO A 624 -9.73 68.20 16.05
C PRO A 624 -10.24 69.15 14.97
N ASP A 625 -11.55 69.39 14.92
CA ASP A 625 -12.15 70.42 14.06
C ASP A 625 -11.64 71.80 14.50
N ARG A 626 -10.62 72.29 13.79
CA ARG A 626 -10.25 73.71 13.72
C ARG A 626 -10.84 74.26 12.43
N GLU A 627 -12.12 74.56 12.42
CA GLU A 627 -12.76 75.50 11.48
C GLU A 627 -14.25 75.67 11.86
N ASN A 628 -14.50 76.38 12.96
CA ASN A 628 -15.74 77.14 13.16
C ASN A 628 -15.59 78.13 14.34
N GLU A 629 -14.59 79.00 14.23
CA GLU A 629 -14.63 80.29 14.93
C GLU A 629 -15.51 81.23 14.10
N HIS A 630 -16.80 81.29 14.39
CA HIS A 630 -17.65 82.48 14.26
C HIS A 630 -19.04 82.14 14.82
N ASN A 631 -19.23 82.34 16.14
CA ASN A 631 -20.38 83.02 16.74
C ASN A 631 -20.35 82.82 18.26
N VAL A 632 -19.78 83.80 18.95
CA VAL A 632 -20.08 84.06 20.35
C VAL A 632 -21.36 84.89 20.40
N ALA A 633 -22.46 84.31 20.88
CA ALA A 633 -23.47 85.02 21.67
C ALA A 633 -24.47 84.07 22.34
N THR A 634 -24.39 84.04 23.67
CA THR A 634 -25.50 83.93 24.63
C THR A 634 -26.42 82.70 24.63
N GLY A 635 -26.37 81.95 25.75
CA GLY A 635 -27.59 81.53 26.45
C GLY A 635 -28.02 80.06 26.33
N THR A 636 -27.96 79.38 27.48
CA THR A 636 -28.94 78.38 27.96
C THR A 636 -28.83 76.93 27.44
N SER A 637 -28.50 76.05 28.39
CA SER A 637 -29.00 74.68 28.62
C SER A 637 -29.83 74.03 27.50
N GLY A 638 -29.34 72.90 26.98
CA GLY A 638 -30.12 71.96 26.18
C GLY A 638 -29.33 70.69 25.83
N ASN A 639 -29.79 69.54 26.33
CA ASN A 639 -29.27 68.21 26.04
C ASN A 639 -29.34 67.89 24.54
N THR A 640 -28.19 67.73 23.87
CA THR A 640 -28.15 67.11 22.53
C THR A 640 -28.01 65.60 22.69
N ALA A 641 -29.14 64.89 22.59
CA ALA A 641 -29.15 63.43 22.48
C ALA A 641 -28.47 63.03 21.16
N ILE A 642 -27.34 62.31 21.25
CA ILE A 642 -26.72 61.66 20.10
C ILE A 642 -27.68 60.55 19.64
N VAL A 643 -28.40 60.78 18.55
CA VAL A 643 -29.16 59.72 17.86
C VAL A 643 -28.16 58.74 17.26
N THR A 644 -27.76 57.74 18.05
CA THR A 644 -26.94 56.63 17.56
C THR A 644 -27.90 55.64 16.89
N SER A 645 -27.74 55.38 15.59
CA SER A 645 -28.57 54.40 14.89
C SER A 645 -28.33 52.99 15.47
N LEU A 646 -29.38 52.16 15.53
CA LEU A 646 -29.33 50.80 16.11
C LEU A 646 -28.19 49.92 15.54
N PRO A 647 -27.89 49.93 14.22
CA PRO A 647 -26.74 49.20 13.67
C PRO A 647 -25.39 49.71 14.16
N THR A 648 -25.23 51.04 14.31
CA THR A 648 -24.00 51.64 14.84
C THR A 648 -23.79 51.26 16.29
N PHE A 649 -24.86 51.21 17.10
CA PHE A 649 -24.78 50.75 18.49
C PHE A 649 -24.26 49.31 18.60
N ILE A 650 -24.82 48.38 17.84
CA ILE A 650 -24.37 46.97 17.82
C ILE A 650 -22.96 46.84 17.25
N SER A 651 -22.63 47.56 16.17
CA SER A 651 -21.29 47.54 15.56
C SER A 651 -20.20 48.02 16.54
N VAL A 652 -20.48 49.07 17.32
CA VAL A 652 -19.58 49.54 18.39
C VAL A 652 -19.45 48.48 19.48
N GLY A 653 -20.55 47.81 19.87
CA GLY A 653 -20.53 46.70 20.83
C GLY A 653 -19.67 45.52 20.37
N LEU A 654 -19.82 45.09 19.11
CA LEU A 654 -18.98 44.04 18.50
C LEU A 654 -17.50 44.44 18.45
N THR A 655 -17.20 45.71 18.22
CA THR A 655 -15.83 46.24 18.24
C THR A 655 -15.23 46.18 19.64
N LEU A 656 -16.02 46.52 20.68
CA LEU A 656 -15.58 46.41 22.08
C LEU A 656 -15.32 44.96 22.47
N GLU A 657 -16.22 44.05 22.09
CA GLU A 657 -16.09 42.61 22.31
C GLU A 657 -14.80 42.06 21.70
N GLU A 658 -14.45 42.52 20.49
CA GLU A 658 -13.19 42.18 19.84
C GLU A 658 -11.97 42.74 20.55
N GLN A 659 -12.02 43.99 21.01
CA GLN A 659 -10.93 44.61 21.77
C GLN A 659 -10.67 43.89 23.09
N MET A 660 -11.73 43.47 23.79
CA MET A 660 -11.64 42.67 25.01
C MET A 660 -10.94 41.33 24.77
N ARG A 661 -11.33 40.59 23.72
CA ARG A 661 -10.68 39.32 23.36
C ARG A 661 -9.20 39.48 23.01
N ASN A 662 -8.86 40.54 22.27
CA ASN A 662 -7.48 40.82 21.90
C ASN A 662 -6.63 41.15 23.14
N LEU A 663 -7.15 41.96 24.06
CA LEU A 663 -6.49 42.30 25.33
C LEU A 663 -6.28 41.07 26.21
N ALA A 664 -7.31 40.22 26.35
CA ALA A 664 -7.23 38.96 27.09
C ALA A 664 -6.13 38.03 26.54
N HIS A 665 -6.02 37.92 25.21
CA HIS A 665 -4.98 37.13 24.57
C HIS A 665 -3.59 37.73 24.72
N GLU A 666 -3.45 39.06 24.59
CA GLU A 666 -2.17 39.75 24.84
C GLU A 666 -1.69 39.52 26.29
N ARG A 667 -2.62 39.43 27.24
CA ARG A 667 -2.36 39.12 28.65
C ARG A 667 -2.00 37.66 28.89
N SER A 668 -2.67 36.72 28.21
CA SER A 668 -2.41 35.28 28.35
C SER A 668 -1.08 34.82 27.73
N GLN A 669 -0.55 35.57 26.76
CA GLN A 669 0.74 35.27 26.10
C GLN A 669 1.96 35.81 26.89
N GLN A 670 1.75 36.39 28.07
CA GLN A 670 2.83 36.96 28.87
C GLN A 670 3.54 35.88 29.69
N LYS A 671 4.85 35.71 29.48
CA LYS A 671 5.74 35.00 30.41
C LYS A 671 6.17 35.96 31.54
N GLU A 672 6.45 35.41 32.72
CA GLU A 672 6.68 36.14 33.99
C GLU A 672 7.80 37.20 33.96
N SER A 673 8.74 37.15 33.01
CA SER A 673 9.81 38.14 32.89
C SER A 673 9.55 39.16 31.76
N LYS A 674 9.08 40.37 32.11
CA LYS A 674 8.89 41.47 31.13
C LYS A 674 9.34 42.85 31.62
N SER A 675 9.70 43.65 30.61
CA SER A 675 10.08 45.07 30.63
C SER A 675 8.95 45.98 31.13
N THR A 676 9.31 47.01 31.90
CA THR A 676 8.38 48.00 32.47
C THR A 676 7.48 48.66 31.42
N LYS A 677 8.02 48.92 30.21
CA LYS A 677 7.28 49.55 29.11
C LYS A 677 6.07 48.73 28.65
N GLU A 678 6.21 47.41 28.53
CA GLU A 678 5.12 46.54 28.07
C GLU A 678 4.00 46.39 29.11
N LYS A 679 4.33 46.54 30.40
CA LYS A 679 3.34 46.56 31.49
C LYS A 679 2.53 47.87 31.47
N THR A 680 3.20 49.00 31.20
CA THR A 680 2.55 50.31 31.07
C THR A 680 1.61 50.35 29.86
N ASP A 681 2.06 49.89 28.69
CA ASP A 681 1.25 49.88 27.46
C ASP A 681 -0.04 49.05 27.64
N LEU A 682 0.02 47.93 28.36
CA LEU A 682 -1.18 47.14 28.66
C LEU A 682 -2.13 47.84 29.64
N LEU A 683 -1.60 48.50 30.67
CA LEU A 683 -2.42 49.25 31.61
C LEU A 683 -3.14 50.42 30.92
N GLU A 684 -2.46 51.10 29.99
CA GLU A 684 -3.05 52.17 29.18
C GLU A 684 -4.16 51.63 28.27
N LYS A 685 -3.91 50.52 27.54
CA LYS A 685 -4.94 49.85 26.73
C LYS A 685 -6.13 49.39 27.56
N SER A 686 -5.90 48.81 28.74
CA SER A 686 -6.92 48.35 29.68
C SER A 686 -7.81 49.52 30.14
N THR A 687 -7.19 50.62 30.55
CA THR A 687 -7.91 51.82 31.02
C THR A 687 -8.70 52.49 29.90
N ALA A 688 -8.13 52.56 28.68
CA ALA A 688 -8.82 53.10 27.52
C ALA A 688 -10.04 52.26 27.11
N LEU A 689 -9.91 50.94 27.13
CA LEU A 689 -11.00 50.01 26.84
C LEU A 689 -12.14 50.15 27.86
N PHE A 690 -11.80 50.17 29.16
CA PHE A 690 -12.79 50.33 30.23
C PHE A 690 -13.61 51.63 30.08
N ARG A 691 -12.96 52.76 29.77
CA ARG A 691 -13.64 54.03 29.51
C ARG A 691 -14.60 53.97 28.32
N ARG A 692 -14.23 53.25 27.25
CA ARG A 692 -15.10 53.06 26.08
C ARG A 692 -16.29 52.17 26.40
N ILE A 693 -16.10 51.11 27.18
CA ILE A 693 -17.20 50.24 27.67
C ILE A 693 -18.19 51.06 28.50
N GLN A 694 -17.71 51.84 29.47
CA GLN A 694 -18.55 52.72 30.30
C GLN A 694 -19.34 53.75 29.46
N THR A 695 -18.71 54.34 28.44
CA THR A 695 -19.37 55.29 27.55
C THR A 695 -20.46 54.61 26.71
N TRP A 696 -20.18 53.41 26.18
CA TRP A 696 -21.15 52.62 25.42
C TRP A 696 -22.30 52.11 26.30
N ARG A 697 -22.02 51.75 27.56
CA ARG A 697 -23.02 51.24 28.53
C ARG A 697 -24.09 52.29 28.85
N LYS A 698 -23.75 53.60 28.83
CA LYS A 698 -24.75 54.69 28.95
C LYS A 698 -25.78 54.65 27.80
N THR A 699 -25.35 54.36 26.58
CA THR A 699 -26.23 54.19 25.42
C THR A 699 -26.97 52.85 25.47
N GLN A 700 -26.34 51.79 25.98
CA GLN A 700 -26.96 50.48 26.16
C GLN A 700 -28.14 50.52 27.12
N LEU A 701 -28.03 51.22 28.25
CA LEU A 701 -29.11 51.34 29.23
C LEU A 701 -30.35 52.06 28.66
N LEU A 702 -30.18 52.90 27.63
CA LEU A 702 -31.28 53.55 26.91
C LEU A 702 -31.95 52.63 25.87
N LEU A 703 -31.18 51.75 25.22
CA LEU A 703 -31.65 50.89 24.12
C LEU A 703 -32.04 49.47 24.56
N GLN A 704 -31.47 48.98 25.66
CA GLN A 704 -31.72 47.68 26.30
C GLN A 704 -31.88 47.84 27.83
N PRO A 705 -33.00 48.39 28.33
CA PRO A 705 -33.18 48.68 29.75
C PRO A 705 -33.05 47.46 30.68
N VAL A 706 -33.33 46.25 30.19
CA VAL A 706 -33.18 44.97 30.90
C VAL A 706 -31.74 44.73 31.38
N VAL A 707 -30.74 45.35 30.76
CA VAL A 707 -29.34 45.24 31.21
C VAL A 707 -29.15 45.87 32.61
N SER A 708 -29.94 46.89 32.97
CA SER A 708 -29.86 47.53 34.29
C SER A 708 -30.13 46.57 35.45
N THR A 709 -30.98 45.55 35.24
CA THR A 709 -31.30 44.54 36.24
C THR A 709 -30.29 43.39 36.29
N LEU A 710 -29.48 43.22 35.24
CA LEU A 710 -28.45 42.18 35.14
C LEU A 710 -27.08 42.63 35.69
N THR A 711 -26.88 43.94 35.89
CA THR A 711 -25.68 44.51 36.53
C THR A 711 -25.99 45.26 37.83
N PRO A 712 -26.38 44.58 38.92
CA PRO A 712 -26.53 45.22 40.22
C PRO A 712 -25.15 45.30 40.91
N GLY A 713 -24.43 46.42 40.78
CA GLY A 713 -23.16 46.62 41.51
C GLY A 713 -22.23 47.76 41.09
N ASP A 714 -22.40 48.41 39.94
CA ASP A 714 -21.43 49.41 39.42
C ASP A 714 -21.40 50.78 40.16
N SER A 715 -21.93 50.89 41.39
CA SER A 715 -22.10 52.16 42.11
C SER A 715 -21.13 52.46 43.25
N ASP A 716 -20.19 51.57 43.61
CA ASP A 716 -19.20 51.85 44.67
C ASP A 716 -17.78 52.10 44.12
N SER A 717 -17.17 53.19 44.60
CA SER A 717 -15.94 53.79 44.08
C SER A 717 -14.66 52.95 44.25
N ASP A 718 -14.66 51.91 45.09
CA ASP A 718 -13.51 51.01 45.27
C ASP A 718 -13.43 49.91 44.19
N ASP A 719 -14.55 49.54 43.57
CA ASP A 719 -14.58 48.54 42.49
C ASP A 719 -14.15 49.09 41.14
N MET A 720 -14.13 50.42 40.97
CA MET A 720 -13.64 51.06 39.73
C MET A 720 -12.17 50.74 39.44
N GLN A 721 -11.34 50.55 40.46
CA GLN A 721 -9.94 50.12 40.29
C GLN A 721 -9.79 48.61 40.10
N ALA A 722 -10.72 47.80 40.63
CA ALA A 722 -10.72 46.35 40.45
C ALA A 722 -11.25 45.94 39.07
N GLN A 723 -12.35 46.52 38.61
CA GLN A 723 -12.87 46.31 37.25
C GLN A 723 -11.96 46.93 36.16
N ALA A 724 -11.31 48.08 36.42
CA ALA A 724 -10.30 48.63 35.50
C ALA A 724 -9.04 47.74 35.37
N LYS A 725 -8.80 46.84 36.33
CA LYS A 725 -7.74 45.83 36.24
C LYS A 725 -8.11 44.66 35.34
N SER A 726 -9.38 44.41 35.00
CA SER A 726 -9.81 43.34 34.09
C SER A 726 -11.02 43.73 33.22
N PRO A 727 -10.91 44.74 32.35
CA PRO A 727 -11.97 45.12 31.41
C PRO A 727 -12.38 43.99 30.46
N GLU A 728 -11.51 43.02 30.23
CA GLU A 728 -11.78 41.85 29.39
C GLU A 728 -12.77 40.84 29.99
N SER A 729 -13.07 40.90 31.28
CA SER A 729 -14.07 40.05 31.94
C SER A 729 -15.44 40.72 32.09
N CYS A 730 -15.61 41.95 31.57
CA CYS A 730 -16.87 42.68 31.64
C CYS A 730 -17.91 42.13 30.66
N GLU A 731 -19.08 41.70 31.12
CA GLU A 731 -20.14 41.25 30.20
C GLU A 731 -20.79 42.43 29.47
N LEU A 732 -20.70 42.42 28.14
CA LEU A 732 -21.29 43.45 27.28
C LEU A 732 -22.80 43.31 27.12
N HIS A 733 -23.42 42.21 27.56
CA HIS A 733 -24.86 41.93 27.44
C HIS A 733 -25.46 42.24 26.05
N LEU A 734 -24.74 41.86 24.99
CA LEU A 734 -25.28 41.91 23.63
C LEU A 734 -26.50 40.99 23.50
N PRO A 735 -27.43 41.22 22.56
CA PRO A 735 -28.59 40.34 22.35
C PRO A 735 -28.26 38.84 22.31
N SER A 736 -27.09 38.44 21.77
CA SER A 736 -26.63 37.04 21.76
C SER A 736 -26.29 36.45 23.14
N SER A 737 -25.90 37.27 24.12
CA SER A 737 -25.55 36.83 25.47
C SER A 737 -26.71 36.94 26.47
N LEU A 738 -27.86 37.46 26.04
CA LEU A 738 -29.08 37.50 26.85
C LEU A 738 -29.84 36.16 26.80
N THR A 739 -30.66 35.88 27.82
CA THR A 739 -31.54 34.71 27.84
C THR A 739 -32.58 34.77 26.71
N ALA A 740 -33.15 33.64 26.32
CA ALA A 740 -34.17 33.59 25.26
C ALA A 740 -35.36 34.51 25.57
N THR A 741 -35.78 34.58 26.83
CA THR A 741 -36.89 35.40 27.32
C THR A 741 -36.58 36.90 27.20
N ASP A 742 -35.38 37.33 27.61
CA ASP A 742 -34.98 38.74 27.56
C ASP A 742 -34.71 39.23 26.12
N ARG A 743 -34.28 38.32 25.25
CA ARG A 743 -34.01 38.62 23.83
C ARG A 743 -35.28 38.90 23.03
N GLN A 744 -36.40 38.24 23.36
CA GLN A 744 -37.69 38.45 22.69
C GLN A 744 -38.23 39.88 22.83
N VAL A 745 -37.77 40.63 23.83
CA VAL A 745 -38.14 42.04 24.06
C VAL A 745 -37.52 42.97 23.00
N PHE A 746 -36.42 42.56 22.35
CA PHE A 746 -35.66 43.39 21.40
C PHE A 746 -35.40 42.71 20.04
N PRO A 747 -36.44 42.29 19.29
CA PRO A 747 -36.27 41.45 18.09
C PRO A 747 -35.49 42.15 16.97
N LYS A 748 -35.62 43.48 16.83
CA LYS A 748 -34.88 44.26 15.83
C LYS A 748 -33.38 44.35 16.12
N LEU A 749 -32.99 44.46 17.40
CA LEU A 749 -31.58 44.48 17.80
C LEU A 749 -30.95 43.10 17.63
N ALA A 750 -31.68 42.04 17.97
CA ALA A 750 -31.26 40.66 17.73
C ALA A 750 -31.07 40.35 16.23
N ASP A 751 -31.97 40.81 15.35
CA ASP A 751 -31.83 40.63 13.89
C ASP A 751 -30.64 41.42 13.31
N ILE A 752 -30.45 42.66 13.76
CA ILE A 752 -29.29 43.49 13.38
C ILE A 752 -27.99 42.82 13.81
N GLU A 753 -27.92 42.32 15.06
CA GLU A 753 -26.75 41.57 15.52
C GLU A 753 -26.54 40.31 14.68
N ARG A 754 -27.59 39.51 14.43
CA ARG A 754 -27.51 38.30 13.59
C ARG A 754 -26.87 38.60 12.23
N ARG A 755 -27.35 39.63 11.53
CA ARG A 755 -26.81 40.03 10.22
C ARG A 755 -25.35 40.49 10.29
N LEU A 756 -24.98 41.22 11.34
CA LEU A 756 -23.60 41.65 11.56
C LEU A 756 -22.69 40.47 11.94
N ARG A 757 -23.18 39.46 12.67
CA ARG A 757 -22.44 38.24 12.99
C ARG A 757 -22.19 37.37 11.76
N LEU A 758 -23.14 37.30 10.82
CA LEU A 758 -22.92 36.65 9.51
C LEU A 758 -21.76 37.31 8.75
N ALA A 759 -21.78 38.64 8.65
CA ALA A 759 -20.68 39.40 8.03
C ALA A 759 -19.35 39.21 8.79
N GLN A 760 -19.38 39.24 10.13
CA GLN A 760 -18.19 39.05 10.96
C GLN A 760 -17.59 37.63 10.80
N ALA A 761 -18.42 36.62 10.58
CA ALA A 761 -17.98 35.26 10.30
C ALA A 761 -17.33 35.14 8.90
N ASP A 762 -17.91 35.79 7.88
CA ASP A 762 -17.32 35.88 6.53
C ASP A 762 -15.96 36.58 6.56
N ASP A 763 -15.86 37.77 7.16
CA ASP A 763 -14.61 38.54 7.28
C ASP A 763 -13.52 37.74 8.02
N ALA A 764 -13.91 36.99 9.06
CA ALA A 764 -12.99 36.16 9.82
C ALA A 764 -12.46 34.98 8.99
N LEU A 765 -13.32 34.29 8.23
CA LEU A 765 -12.90 33.21 7.34
C LEU A 765 -12.02 33.72 6.20
N GLU A 766 -12.35 34.89 5.63
CA GLU A 766 -11.55 35.51 4.59
C GLU A 766 -10.13 35.84 5.08
N GLU A 767 -10.03 36.44 6.26
CA GLU A 767 -8.74 36.76 6.87
C GLU A 767 -7.89 35.50 7.12
N ILE A 768 -8.52 34.40 7.56
CA ILE A 768 -7.85 33.10 7.72
C ILE A 768 -7.32 32.60 6.37
N ARG A 769 -8.17 32.59 5.32
CA ARG A 769 -7.80 32.14 3.97
C ARG A 769 -6.69 33.00 3.38
N ARG A 770 -6.78 34.32 3.51
CA ARG A 770 -5.78 35.29 3.04
C ARG A 770 -4.44 35.02 3.71
N CYS A 771 -4.41 34.95 5.04
CA CYS A 771 -3.17 34.67 5.78
C CYS A 771 -2.58 33.31 5.41
N ARG A 772 -3.41 32.27 5.23
CA ARG A 772 -2.96 30.94 4.81
C ARG A 772 -2.40 30.94 3.38
N ARG A 773 -3.00 31.66 2.43
CA ARG A 773 -2.45 31.86 1.08
C ARG A 773 -1.08 32.54 1.10
N ILE A 774 -0.94 33.61 1.88
CA ILE A 774 0.34 34.32 2.04
C ILE A 774 1.41 33.39 2.66
N ILE A 775 1.04 32.61 3.67
CA ILE A 775 1.90 31.59 4.29
C ILE A 775 2.41 30.58 3.25
N GLN A 776 1.53 30.07 2.40
CA GLN A 776 1.92 29.09 1.39
C GLN A 776 2.79 29.71 0.30
N GLY A 777 2.43 30.89 -0.22
CA GLY A 777 3.23 31.60 -1.21
C GLY A 777 4.63 31.95 -0.69
N THR A 778 4.74 32.36 0.57
CA THR A 778 6.05 32.63 1.21
C THR A 778 6.87 31.35 1.43
N TYR A 779 6.24 30.22 1.73
CA TYR A 779 6.90 28.92 1.83
C TYR A 779 7.43 28.43 0.48
N GLN A 780 6.59 28.47 -0.57
CA GLN A 780 6.98 28.13 -1.94
C GLN A 780 8.12 29.04 -2.43
N PHE A 781 8.03 30.35 -2.19
CA PHE A 781 9.11 31.27 -2.52
C PHE A 781 10.41 30.91 -1.81
N LYS A 782 10.35 30.53 -0.53
CA LYS A 782 11.53 30.11 0.24
C LYS A 782 12.18 28.86 -0.36
N GLN A 783 11.38 27.85 -0.72
CA GLN A 783 11.91 26.64 -1.38
C GLN A 783 12.59 27.00 -2.70
N LEU A 784 11.93 27.77 -3.56
CA LEU A 784 12.42 28.05 -4.92
C LEU A 784 13.59 29.04 -4.98
N ASN A 785 13.67 30.00 -4.05
CA ASN A 785 14.57 31.14 -4.18
C ASN A 785 15.59 31.30 -3.04
N LEU A 786 15.41 30.62 -1.90
CA LEU A 786 16.20 30.88 -0.69
C LEU A 786 16.83 29.61 -0.07
N ALA A 787 16.67 28.43 -0.69
CA ALA A 787 17.38 27.23 -0.28
C ALA A 787 18.90 27.46 -0.36
N GLY A 788 19.59 27.39 0.78
CA GLY A 788 21.05 27.58 0.88
C GLY A 788 21.55 28.99 1.29
N GLN A 789 20.66 29.97 1.55
CA GLN A 789 21.09 31.29 2.04
C GLN A 789 21.13 31.41 3.59
N GLY A 790 22.04 32.25 4.09
CA GLY A 790 22.40 32.37 5.52
C GLY A 790 21.29 32.82 6.49
N ASN A 791 21.64 32.99 7.78
CA ASN A 791 20.68 33.16 8.88
C ASN A 791 19.74 34.38 8.75
N LYS A 792 20.15 35.49 8.11
CA LYS A 792 19.42 36.78 8.11
C LYS A 792 18.10 36.75 7.31
N PRO A 793 18.03 36.22 6.07
CA PRO A 793 16.77 35.94 5.36
C PRO A 793 15.82 35.03 6.15
N ASN A 794 16.35 33.95 6.75
CA ASN A 794 15.56 32.97 7.51
C ASN A 794 14.91 33.59 8.76
N THR A 795 15.63 34.42 9.51
CA THR A 795 15.07 35.13 10.68
C THR A 795 13.95 36.09 10.28
N ARG A 796 14.10 36.82 9.16
CA ARG A 796 13.06 37.74 8.67
C ARG A 796 11.78 37.01 8.23
N LEU A 797 11.91 35.89 7.53
CA LEU A 797 10.79 35.02 7.16
C LEU A 797 10.08 34.48 8.39
N ARG A 798 10.83 34.03 9.41
CA ARG A 798 10.26 33.53 10.67
C ARG A 798 9.49 34.61 11.44
N THR A 799 9.96 35.85 11.44
CA THR A 799 9.21 36.98 12.03
C THR A 799 7.89 37.24 11.28
N MET A 800 7.91 37.22 9.94
CA MET A 800 6.71 37.37 9.12
C MET A 800 5.71 36.22 9.38
N TRP A 801 6.21 34.98 9.43
CA TRP A 801 5.42 33.79 9.75
C TRP A 801 4.70 33.92 11.09
N ASN A 802 5.42 34.31 12.15
CA ASN A 802 4.83 34.49 13.48
C ASN A 802 3.75 35.57 13.50
N ARG A 803 3.91 36.66 12.71
CA ARG A 803 2.88 37.70 12.58
C ARG A 803 1.62 37.17 11.91
N LEU A 804 1.77 36.43 10.81
CA LEU A 804 0.65 35.81 10.09
C LEU A 804 -0.07 34.77 10.95
N GLN A 805 0.67 33.95 11.70
CA GLN A 805 0.08 33.00 12.65
C GLN A 805 -0.72 33.70 13.75
N SER A 806 -0.22 34.81 14.29
CA SER A 806 -0.97 35.60 15.26
C SER A 806 -2.26 36.20 14.66
N ARG A 807 -2.24 36.64 13.39
CA ARG A 807 -3.44 37.10 12.66
C ARG A 807 -4.45 35.97 12.51
N ILE A 808 -4.01 34.78 12.09
CA ILE A 808 -4.86 33.59 11.97
C ILE A 808 -5.54 33.27 13.31
N GLN A 809 -4.78 33.21 14.41
CA GLN A 809 -5.36 32.92 15.73
C GLN A 809 -6.40 33.95 16.17
N ARG A 810 -6.19 35.24 15.87
CA ARG A 810 -7.21 36.28 16.13
C ARG A 810 -8.46 36.07 15.29
N ALA A 811 -8.31 35.79 14.00
CA ALA A 811 -9.42 35.54 13.10
C ALA A 811 -10.21 34.27 13.46
N VAL A 812 -9.53 33.19 13.87
CA VAL A 812 -10.16 31.95 14.39
C VAL A 812 -11.04 32.24 15.59
N ARG A 813 -10.54 33.01 16.58
CA ARG A 813 -11.34 33.41 17.75
C ARG A 813 -12.53 34.29 17.37
N ARG A 814 -12.34 35.22 16.43
CA ARG A 814 -13.42 36.06 15.90
C ARG A 814 -14.52 35.20 15.27
N TYR A 815 -14.15 34.22 14.45
CA TYR A 815 -15.07 33.28 13.82
C TYR A 815 -15.84 32.45 14.86
N GLN A 816 -15.13 31.83 15.82
CA GLN A 816 -15.76 31.00 16.86
C GLN A 816 -16.76 31.80 17.69
N ALA A 817 -16.41 33.04 18.07
CA ALA A 817 -17.32 33.89 18.82
C ALA A 817 -18.54 34.34 17.99
N ALA A 818 -18.34 34.71 16.72
CA ALA A 818 -19.45 35.06 15.83
C ALA A 818 -20.40 33.87 15.63
N ARG A 819 -19.85 32.66 15.46
CA ARG A 819 -20.64 31.43 15.36
C ARG A 819 -21.41 31.13 16.63
N ASN A 820 -20.78 31.23 17.80
CA ASN A 820 -21.44 31.00 19.09
C ASN A 820 -22.60 32.00 19.31
N ALA A 821 -22.41 33.27 18.91
CA ALA A 821 -23.47 34.25 18.94
C ALA A 821 -24.61 33.92 17.96
N LEU A 822 -24.31 33.40 16.76
CA LEU A 822 -25.32 32.95 15.81
C LEU A 822 -26.11 31.73 16.32
N VAL A 823 -25.46 30.78 17.00
CA VAL A 823 -26.16 29.65 17.66
C VAL A 823 -27.19 30.17 18.67
N ALA A 824 -26.83 31.21 19.44
CA ALA A 824 -27.75 31.80 20.40
C ALA A 824 -28.88 32.58 19.71
N LEU A 825 -28.59 33.36 18.66
CA LEU A 825 -29.53 34.26 18.00
C LEU A 825 -30.51 33.57 17.02
N ASP A 826 -30.05 32.53 16.32
CA ASP A 826 -30.80 31.82 15.28
C ASP A 826 -30.41 30.32 15.27
N PRO A 827 -30.89 29.53 16.26
CA PRO A 827 -30.45 28.15 16.47
C PRO A 827 -30.82 27.17 15.35
N GLU A 828 -31.83 27.48 14.53
CA GLU A 828 -32.26 26.64 13.39
C GLU A 828 -31.99 27.33 12.03
N GLY A 829 -31.15 28.38 12.03
CA GLY A 829 -30.88 29.15 10.84
C GLY A 829 -30.12 28.37 9.77
N THR A 830 -30.45 28.60 8.50
CA THR A 830 -29.79 27.99 7.34
C THR A 830 -28.30 28.30 7.22
N TRP A 831 -27.81 29.27 8.01
CA TRP A 831 -26.40 29.65 8.11
C TRP A 831 -25.51 28.51 8.64
N GLN A 832 -26.05 27.56 9.40
CA GLN A 832 -25.29 26.40 9.92
C GLN A 832 -24.74 25.50 8.82
N ASN A 833 -25.41 25.45 7.65
CA ASN A 833 -24.93 24.72 6.47
C ASN A 833 -23.67 25.34 5.85
N ARG A 834 -23.39 26.62 6.15
CA ARG A 834 -22.28 27.39 5.59
C ARG A 834 -21.15 27.59 6.61
N TYR A 835 -21.49 27.86 7.87
CA TYR A 835 -20.54 28.14 8.93
C TYR A 835 -20.42 26.96 9.90
N GLN A 836 -19.53 26.02 9.55
CA GLN A 836 -19.26 24.82 10.36
C GLN A 836 -18.43 25.15 11.62
N ILE A 837 -18.35 24.20 12.55
CA ILE A 837 -17.45 24.31 13.69
C ILE A 837 -16.02 24.35 13.16
N LEU A 838 -15.26 25.39 13.54
CA LEU A 838 -13.87 25.55 13.11
C LEU A 838 -12.94 24.95 14.18
N ARG A 839 -12.38 23.79 13.87
CA ARG A 839 -11.35 23.11 14.67
C ARG A 839 -9.97 23.61 14.23
N PRO A 840 -9.23 24.36 15.07
CA PRO A 840 -7.98 24.99 14.69
C PRO A 840 -6.94 24.01 14.12
N ASP A 841 -6.87 22.80 14.67
CA ASP A 841 -5.83 21.82 14.32
C ASP A 841 -6.14 21.08 13.01
N MET A 842 -7.42 20.96 12.65
CA MET A 842 -7.88 20.18 11.49
C MET A 842 -8.28 21.05 10.31
N ASP A 843 -8.98 22.15 10.56
CA ASP A 843 -9.68 22.91 9.53
C ASP A 843 -8.90 24.16 9.09
N VAL A 844 -8.02 24.71 9.95
CA VAL A 844 -7.24 25.92 9.61
C VAL A 844 -6.02 25.52 8.80
N LYS A 845 -6.18 24.84 7.66
CA LYS A 845 -5.09 24.41 6.76
C LYS A 845 -4.97 25.31 5.53
N GLY A 846 -3.78 25.32 4.91
CA GLY A 846 -3.55 26.03 3.64
C GLY A 846 -4.40 25.47 2.50
N PRO A 847 -4.55 26.22 1.38
CA PRO A 847 -5.14 25.65 0.17
C PRO A 847 -4.20 24.58 -0.42
N GLY A 848 -4.75 23.44 -0.83
CA GLY A 848 -3.94 22.30 -1.27
C GLY A 848 -3.34 21.49 -0.12
N LYS A 849 -2.57 20.46 -0.47
CA LYS A 849 -2.00 19.48 0.46
C LYS A 849 -0.75 19.98 1.17
N GLU A 850 -0.49 19.45 2.36
CA GLU A 850 0.82 19.57 3.02
C GLU A 850 1.81 18.52 2.45
N ASP A 851 3.12 18.73 2.64
CA ASP A 851 4.17 17.90 1.99
C ASP A 851 4.10 16.40 2.39
N TRP A 852 3.54 16.08 3.56
CA TRP A 852 3.34 14.70 4.04
C TRP A 852 1.99 14.09 3.63
N GLU A 853 1.04 14.87 3.13
CA GLU A 853 -0.29 14.37 2.76
C GLU A 853 -0.29 13.77 1.35
N SER A 854 -0.94 12.62 1.18
CA SER A 854 -1.08 11.97 -0.15
C SER A 854 -2.09 12.72 -1.02
N ASP A 855 -1.72 13.02 -2.28
CA ASP A 855 -2.63 13.62 -3.27
C ASP A 855 -3.91 12.81 -3.47
N GLY A 856 -3.85 11.51 -3.23
CA GLY A 856 -4.99 10.60 -3.39
C GLY A 856 -6.01 10.66 -2.28
N THR A 857 -5.57 10.90 -1.05
CA THR A 857 -6.43 10.89 0.15
C THR A 857 -6.73 12.29 0.66
N TYR A 858 -6.09 13.30 0.08
CA TYR A 858 -6.26 14.71 0.44
C TYR A 858 -7.72 15.16 0.33
N ILE A 859 -8.20 15.76 1.42
CA ILE A 859 -9.50 16.41 1.53
C ILE A 859 -9.24 17.86 1.89
N ALA A 860 -9.69 18.76 1.02
CA ALA A 860 -9.60 20.19 1.30
C ALA A 860 -10.43 20.53 2.54
N SER A 861 -9.87 21.38 3.40
CA SER A 861 -10.62 21.89 4.54
C SER A 861 -11.90 22.58 4.07
N TRP A 862 -12.99 22.41 4.82
CA TRP A 862 -14.29 23.00 4.52
C TRP A 862 -14.20 24.53 4.39
N ILE A 863 -13.22 25.16 5.04
CA ILE A 863 -12.97 26.60 4.90
C ILE A 863 -12.66 26.99 3.46
N TRP A 864 -12.28 26.09 2.56
CA TRP A 864 -12.04 26.39 1.14
C TRP A 864 -13.25 26.09 0.24
N GLY A 865 -14.30 25.45 0.79
CA GLY A 865 -15.52 25.07 0.09
C GLY A 865 -16.66 26.10 0.16
N VAL A 866 -16.45 27.27 0.76
CA VAL A 866 -17.49 28.30 0.95
C VAL A 866 -17.14 29.58 0.17
N PRO A 867 -17.87 29.91 -0.90
CA PRO A 867 -17.68 31.12 -1.69
C PRO A 867 -17.94 32.45 -0.96
N HIS A 868 -17.53 33.53 -1.61
CA HIS A 868 -17.50 34.90 -1.10
C HIS A 868 -18.83 35.63 -1.39
N MET A 869 -19.40 36.39 -0.42
CA MET A 869 -20.61 37.21 -0.67
C MET A 869 -20.46 38.73 -0.81
N PHE A 870 -19.30 39.37 -0.57
CA PHE A 870 -19.15 40.82 -0.75
C PHE A 870 -17.81 41.34 -1.33
N GLY A 871 -17.80 41.76 -2.60
CA GLY A 871 -17.14 43.00 -3.03
C GLY A 871 -15.63 43.21 -2.82
N GLY A 872 -14.76 42.25 -3.15
CA GLY A 872 -13.33 42.53 -3.39
C GLY A 872 -13.07 43.24 -4.73
N SER A 873 -11.89 43.83 -4.94
CA SER A 873 -11.49 44.43 -6.23
C SER A 873 -11.52 43.40 -7.37
N VAL A 874 -11.73 43.84 -8.62
CA VAL A 874 -11.91 42.96 -9.80
C VAL A 874 -10.78 41.93 -9.96
N ASP A 875 -9.52 42.31 -9.72
CA ASP A 875 -8.37 41.40 -9.81
C ASP A 875 -8.38 40.32 -8.72
N SER A 876 -8.77 40.67 -7.49
CA SER A 876 -8.86 39.71 -6.37
C SER A 876 -9.98 38.69 -6.54
N GLN A 877 -11.09 39.06 -7.20
CA GLN A 877 -12.20 38.15 -7.49
C GLN A 877 -11.83 37.13 -8.59
N ALA A 878 -11.07 37.55 -9.61
CA ALA A 878 -10.61 36.67 -10.68
C ALA A 878 -9.64 35.59 -10.17
N GLU A 879 -8.68 35.96 -9.31
CA GLU A 879 -7.74 35.01 -8.70
C GLU A 879 -8.43 34.01 -7.76
N VAL A 880 -9.40 34.46 -6.95
CA VAL A 880 -10.21 33.59 -6.08
C VAL A 880 -11.05 32.60 -6.88
N SER A 881 -11.68 33.06 -7.97
CA SER A 881 -12.47 32.21 -8.87
C SER A 881 -11.61 31.11 -9.53
N GLU A 882 -10.37 31.44 -9.90
CA GLU A 882 -9.44 30.48 -10.51
C GLU A 882 -8.96 29.41 -9.51
N CYS A 883 -8.67 29.80 -8.26
CA CYS A 883 -8.35 28.84 -7.20
C CYS A 883 -9.51 27.87 -6.92
N HIS A 884 -10.76 28.38 -6.83
CA HIS A 884 -11.93 27.54 -6.65
C HIS A 884 -12.12 26.55 -7.82
N ARG A 885 -11.90 27.01 -9.07
CA ARG A 885 -11.95 26.17 -10.26
C ARG A 885 -10.95 25.01 -10.16
N ILE A 886 -9.71 25.29 -9.77
CA ILE A 886 -8.64 24.28 -9.67
C ILE A 886 -8.97 23.25 -8.58
N GLU A 887 -9.32 23.70 -7.37
CA GLU A 887 -9.61 22.78 -6.26
C GLU A 887 -10.86 21.94 -6.52
N TRP A 888 -11.91 22.54 -7.10
CA TRP A 888 -13.08 21.79 -7.57
C TRP A 888 -12.70 20.73 -8.61
N SER A 889 -11.88 21.11 -9.59
CA SER A 889 -11.41 20.20 -10.64
C SER A 889 -10.61 19.03 -10.07
N LYS A 890 -9.69 19.29 -9.13
CA LYS A 890 -8.90 18.26 -8.44
C LYS A 890 -9.78 17.36 -7.57
N ALA A 891 -10.75 17.92 -6.84
CA ALA A 891 -11.70 17.16 -6.03
C ALA A 891 -12.58 16.25 -6.88
N ARG A 892 -13.05 16.74 -8.05
CA ARG A 892 -13.75 15.95 -9.06
C ARG A 892 -12.90 14.77 -9.53
N ALA A 893 -11.64 15.03 -9.90
CA ALA A 893 -10.71 14.00 -10.35
C ALA A 893 -10.48 12.93 -9.27
N ARG A 894 -10.20 13.33 -8.02
CA ARG A 894 -10.05 12.39 -6.88
C ARG A 894 -11.26 11.49 -6.70
N THR A 895 -12.45 12.08 -6.71
CA THR A 895 -13.71 11.35 -6.56
C THR A 895 -13.88 10.31 -7.65
N GLN A 896 -13.69 10.70 -8.92
CA GLN A 896 -13.76 9.78 -10.05
C GLN A 896 -12.70 8.68 -9.99
N ARG A 897 -11.46 8.99 -9.60
CA ARG A 897 -10.38 7.99 -9.46
C ARG A 897 -10.69 6.95 -8.37
N TRP A 898 -11.29 7.33 -7.26
CA TRP A 898 -11.71 6.37 -6.22
C TRP A 898 -12.91 5.53 -6.64
N GLU A 899 -13.86 6.10 -7.39
CA GLU A 899 -14.96 5.34 -7.99
C GLU A 899 -14.49 4.32 -9.00
N GLU A 900 -13.57 4.72 -9.89
CA GLU A 900 -12.92 3.82 -10.83
C GLU A 900 -12.11 2.74 -10.11
N GLU A 901 -11.35 3.09 -9.07
CA GLU A 901 -10.57 2.12 -8.30
C GLU A 901 -11.46 1.06 -7.66
N TYR A 902 -12.59 1.47 -7.08
CA TYR A 902 -13.55 0.54 -6.51
C TYR A 902 -14.05 -0.48 -7.54
N LEU A 903 -14.41 0.00 -8.74
CA LEU A 903 -14.87 -0.86 -9.83
C LEU A 903 -13.73 -1.73 -10.40
N LEU A 904 -12.53 -1.18 -10.54
CA LEU A 904 -11.34 -1.90 -11.01
C LEU A 904 -10.99 -3.05 -10.08
N VAL A 905 -10.95 -2.83 -8.77
CA VAL A 905 -10.62 -3.89 -7.80
C VAL A 905 -11.67 -4.99 -7.82
N LYS A 906 -12.96 -4.66 -7.90
CA LYS A 906 -14.04 -5.66 -8.05
C LYS A 906 -13.84 -6.48 -9.34
N GLU A 907 -13.53 -5.83 -10.45
CA GLU A 907 -13.28 -6.53 -11.72
C GLU A 907 -11.97 -7.34 -11.71
N GLU A 908 -10.93 -6.89 -11.00
CA GLU A 908 -9.69 -7.64 -10.78
C GLU A 908 -9.92 -8.92 -9.96
N MET A 909 -10.77 -8.85 -8.92
CA MET A 909 -11.23 -10.02 -8.17
C MET A 909 -11.96 -11.00 -9.11
N ARG A 910 -12.94 -10.51 -9.88
CA ARG A 910 -13.73 -11.34 -10.81
C ARG A 910 -12.84 -12.01 -11.87
N ARG A 911 -11.96 -11.23 -12.53
CA ARG A 911 -11.00 -11.70 -13.54
C ARG A 911 -10.07 -12.76 -12.97
N THR A 912 -9.57 -12.56 -11.76
CA THR A 912 -8.70 -13.53 -11.10
C THR A 912 -9.41 -14.87 -10.91
N SER A 913 -10.65 -14.86 -10.40
CA SER A 913 -11.44 -16.08 -10.22
C SER A 913 -11.69 -16.78 -11.56
N HIS A 914 -12.17 -16.06 -12.57
CA HIS A 914 -12.45 -16.63 -13.89
C HIS A 914 -11.21 -17.17 -14.56
N TYR A 915 -10.07 -16.47 -14.48
CA TYR A 915 -8.82 -16.95 -15.03
C TYR A 915 -8.40 -18.28 -14.39
N MET A 916 -8.56 -18.43 -13.08
CA MET A 916 -8.21 -19.67 -12.38
C MET A 916 -9.14 -20.82 -12.80
N GLU A 917 -10.43 -20.57 -12.97
CA GLU A 917 -11.38 -21.56 -13.48
C GLU A 917 -11.07 -21.95 -14.94
N TRP A 918 -10.82 -20.97 -15.81
CA TRP A 918 -10.37 -21.19 -17.17
C TRP A 918 -9.07 -22.00 -17.22
N LYS A 919 -8.08 -21.65 -16.38
CA LYS A 919 -6.80 -22.35 -16.33
C LYS A 919 -6.98 -23.79 -15.82
N ALA A 920 -7.92 -24.03 -14.91
CA ALA A 920 -8.28 -25.37 -14.48
C ALA A 920 -8.86 -26.19 -15.63
N GLU A 921 -9.77 -25.61 -16.41
CA GLU A 921 -10.36 -26.29 -17.58
C GLU A 921 -9.33 -26.53 -18.68
N TRP A 922 -8.46 -25.57 -18.93
CA TRP A 922 -7.31 -25.74 -19.80
C TRP A 922 -6.41 -26.91 -19.36
N TRP A 923 -6.19 -27.09 -18.06
CA TRP A 923 -5.47 -28.26 -17.58
C TRP A 923 -6.25 -29.58 -17.76
N ARG A 924 -7.58 -29.59 -17.65
CA ARG A 924 -8.38 -30.79 -17.93
C ARG A 924 -8.32 -31.19 -19.39
N SER A 925 -8.45 -30.23 -20.30
CA SER A 925 -8.31 -30.51 -21.74
C SER A 925 -6.93 -31.06 -22.09
N ARG A 926 -5.87 -30.59 -21.41
CA ARG A 926 -4.51 -31.15 -21.49
C ARG A 926 -4.37 -32.56 -20.91
N ALA A 927 -5.25 -32.96 -19.99
CA ALA A 927 -5.29 -34.31 -19.43
C ALA A 927 -5.94 -35.30 -20.41
N ASP A 928 -6.89 -34.81 -21.21
CA ASP A 928 -7.60 -35.59 -22.23
C ASP A 928 -6.85 -35.64 -23.57
N ALA A 929 -6.03 -34.61 -23.84
CA ALA A 929 -5.08 -34.62 -24.94
C ALA A 929 -4.05 -35.75 -24.75
N SER A 930 -4.19 -36.81 -25.53
CA SER A 930 -3.26 -37.95 -25.48
C SER A 930 -1.95 -37.61 -26.17
N VAL A 931 -0.85 -37.60 -25.40
CA VAL A 931 0.50 -37.52 -25.96
C VAL A 931 0.83 -38.87 -26.63
N GLN A 932 1.08 -38.84 -27.93
CA GLN A 932 1.45 -40.02 -28.73
C GLN A 932 2.94 -40.31 -28.59
N GLY A 933 3.35 -41.56 -28.85
CA GLY A 933 4.78 -41.96 -28.86
C GLY A 933 5.45 -42.07 -27.49
N VAL A 934 4.70 -41.96 -26.38
CA VAL A 934 5.21 -42.14 -25.01
C VAL A 934 4.64 -43.40 -24.35
N SER A 935 5.36 -43.92 -23.34
CA SER A 935 4.93 -45.09 -22.56
C SER A 935 3.67 -44.81 -21.75
N GLU A 936 2.95 -45.88 -21.37
CA GLU A 936 1.70 -45.77 -20.60
C GLU A 936 1.92 -45.08 -19.23
N GLU A 937 3.05 -45.35 -18.58
CA GLU A 937 3.39 -44.75 -17.29
C GLU A 937 3.61 -43.23 -17.41
N VAL A 938 4.23 -42.78 -18.51
CA VAL A 938 4.43 -41.35 -18.79
C VAL A 938 3.08 -40.69 -19.07
N ARG A 939 2.21 -41.34 -19.85
CA ARG A 939 0.85 -40.85 -20.14
C ARG A 939 0.02 -40.71 -18.86
N HIS A 940 0.08 -41.72 -17.98
CA HIS A 940 -0.56 -41.67 -16.67
C HIS A 940 -0.03 -40.52 -15.81
N GLY A 941 1.29 -40.36 -15.75
CA GLY A 941 1.94 -39.27 -15.01
C GLY A 941 1.56 -37.88 -15.53
N ALA A 942 1.49 -37.70 -16.85
CA ALA A 942 1.06 -36.45 -17.48
C ALA A 942 -0.41 -36.12 -17.15
N LYS A 943 -1.30 -37.12 -17.25
CA LYS A 943 -2.73 -36.98 -16.90
C LYS A 943 -2.92 -36.64 -15.43
N ALA A 944 -2.25 -37.36 -14.53
CA ALA A 944 -2.29 -37.10 -13.10
C ALA A 944 -1.76 -35.71 -12.73
N TYR A 945 -0.67 -35.26 -13.36
CA TYR A 945 -0.13 -33.92 -13.15
C TYR A 945 -1.13 -32.83 -13.59
N ALA A 946 -1.74 -32.99 -14.76
CA ALA A 946 -2.73 -32.05 -15.29
C ALA A 946 -3.97 -31.92 -14.36
N TYR A 947 -4.57 -33.03 -13.91
CA TYR A 947 -5.68 -32.97 -12.95
C TYR A 947 -5.27 -32.37 -11.59
N LYS A 948 -4.03 -32.65 -11.13
CA LYS A 948 -3.50 -31.99 -9.93
C LYS A 948 -3.44 -30.48 -10.10
N GLN A 949 -2.93 -29.98 -11.24
CA GLN A 949 -2.89 -28.54 -11.51
C GLN A 949 -4.30 -27.94 -11.61
N ALA A 950 -5.23 -28.62 -12.28
CA ALA A 950 -6.63 -28.18 -12.36
C ALA A 950 -7.26 -28.02 -10.96
N THR A 951 -7.07 -29.02 -10.10
CA THR A 951 -7.56 -29.00 -8.71
C THR A 951 -6.98 -27.84 -7.91
N LEU A 952 -5.66 -27.58 -8.04
CA LEU A 952 -5.00 -26.47 -7.33
C LEU A 952 -5.53 -25.11 -7.79
N CYS A 953 -5.75 -24.91 -9.09
CA CYS A 953 -6.36 -23.68 -9.62
C CYS A 953 -7.77 -23.47 -9.05
N GLN A 954 -8.60 -24.51 -8.99
CA GLN A 954 -9.94 -24.43 -8.41
C GLN A 954 -9.94 -24.14 -6.92
N GLN A 955 -9.06 -24.79 -6.15
CA GLN A 955 -8.92 -24.55 -4.72
C GLN A 955 -8.51 -23.10 -4.44
N LEU A 956 -7.60 -22.54 -5.26
CA LEU A 956 -7.19 -21.16 -5.14
C LEU A 956 -8.33 -20.19 -5.48
N ALA A 957 -9.08 -20.45 -6.55
CA ALA A 957 -10.26 -19.66 -6.92
C ALA A 957 -11.32 -19.67 -5.82
N LYS A 958 -11.63 -20.87 -5.28
CA LYS A 958 -12.57 -21.02 -4.16
C LYS A 958 -12.12 -20.24 -2.94
N LYS A 959 -10.86 -20.42 -2.52
CA LYS A 959 -10.28 -19.70 -1.37
C LYS A 959 -10.41 -18.18 -1.52
N PHE A 960 -10.17 -17.64 -2.71
CA PHE A 960 -10.32 -16.21 -2.96
C PHE A 960 -11.78 -15.76 -2.92
N ARG A 961 -12.70 -16.48 -3.59
CA ARG A 961 -14.12 -16.15 -3.57
C ARG A 961 -14.71 -16.18 -2.16
N ASP A 962 -14.42 -17.22 -1.39
CA ASP A 962 -14.92 -17.37 -0.02
C ASP A 962 -14.47 -16.18 0.84
N SER A 963 -13.18 -15.81 0.74
CA SER A 963 -12.62 -14.66 1.46
C SER A 963 -13.20 -13.33 1.00
N TRP A 964 -13.35 -13.09 -0.30
CA TRP A 964 -13.81 -11.81 -0.84
C TRP A 964 -15.31 -11.62 -0.62
N THR A 965 -16.12 -12.66 -0.76
CA THR A 965 -17.57 -12.59 -0.57
C THR A 965 -17.93 -12.16 0.85
N VAL A 966 -17.23 -12.70 1.87
CA VAL A 966 -17.43 -12.28 3.27
C VAL A 966 -17.10 -10.78 3.46
N ILE A 967 -16.05 -10.29 2.82
CA ILE A 967 -15.60 -8.90 2.97
C ILE A 967 -16.53 -7.94 2.23
N LEU A 968 -16.99 -8.31 1.04
CA LEU A 968 -17.95 -7.53 0.26
C LEU A 968 -19.29 -7.42 1.00
N ALA A 969 -19.77 -8.53 1.57
CA ALA A 969 -21.00 -8.53 2.36
C ALA A 969 -20.92 -7.57 3.56
N LYS A 970 -19.75 -7.47 4.22
CA LYS A 970 -19.53 -6.52 5.33
C LYS A 970 -19.62 -5.05 4.92
N ILE A 971 -19.29 -4.73 3.67
CA ILE A 971 -19.41 -3.36 3.13
C ILE A 971 -20.72 -3.15 2.34
N GLY A 972 -21.69 -4.05 2.50
CA GLY A 972 -23.02 -3.94 1.87
C GLY A 972 -23.01 -4.15 0.35
N ASP A 973 -22.00 -4.84 -0.20
CA ASP A 973 -21.89 -5.10 -1.64
C ASP A 973 -21.78 -6.61 -1.92
N GLN A 974 -22.01 -6.99 -3.17
CA GLN A 974 -21.86 -8.35 -3.67
C GLN A 974 -21.13 -8.33 -5.03
N ILE A 975 -20.49 -9.45 -5.35
CA ILE A 975 -19.92 -9.70 -6.68
C ILE A 975 -20.62 -10.92 -7.28
N THR A 976 -21.16 -10.74 -8.47
CA THR A 976 -21.60 -11.85 -9.31
C THR A 976 -20.35 -12.51 -9.92
N TRP A 977 -20.00 -13.68 -9.39
CA TRP A 977 -18.89 -14.48 -9.90
C TRP A 977 -19.22 -15.19 -11.22
N GLY A 978 -20.48 -15.22 -11.65
CA GLY A 978 -20.88 -15.61 -13.00
C GLY A 978 -20.78 -14.42 -13.96
N GLY A 979 -20.23 -14.62 -15.16
CA GLY A 979 -20.12 -13.59 -16.18
C GLY A 979 -21.45 -12.88 -16.46
N VAL A 980 -21.38 -11.58 -16.76
CA VAL A 980 -22.53 -10.76 -17.15
C VAL A 980 -23.17 -11.40 -18.40
N GLY A 981 -24.30 -12.05 -18.19
CA GLY A 981 -25.01 -12.79 -19.22
C GLY A 981 -26.45 -13.08 -18.86
N THR A 982 -27.09 -12.22 -18.07
CA THR A 982 -28.54 -11.98 -17.95
C THR A 982 -28.75 -11.00 -16.79
N SER A 983 -29.61 -10.00 -17.00
CA SER A 983 -30.09 -9.04 -15.99
C SER A 983 -29.18 -7.84 -15.65
N ILE A 984 -28.94 -6.95 -16.63
CA ILE A 984 -28.85 -5.52 -16.32
C ILE A 984 -30.30 -5.02 -16.30
N GLU A 985 -30.97 -5.12 -15.15
CA GLU A 985 -32.08 -4.22 -14.89
C GLU A 985 -31.51 -2.82 -14.68
N THR A 986 -31.94 -1.93 -15.54
CA THR A 986 -31.56 -0.53 -15.56
C THR A 986 -32.13 0.13 -14.30
N GLN A 987 -31.29 0.44 -13.32
CA GLN A 987 -31.60 1.49 -12.35
C GLN A 987 -31.66 2.83 -13.10
N LYS A 988 -32.85 3.16 -13.62
CA LYS A 988 -33.17 4.50 -14.10
C LYS A 988 -33.43 5.40 -12.89
N ALA A 989 -32.77 6.55 -12.89
CA ALA A 989 -33.03 7.67 -12.00
C ALA A 989 -34.52 8.08 -12.07
N GLY A 990 -35.14 8.24 -10.91
CA GLY A 990 -36.53 8.67 -10.77
C GLY A 990 -36.72 10.13 -11.15
N VAL A 991 -37.62 10.37 -12.09
CA VAL A 991 -38.33 11.64 -12.29
C VAL A 991 -39.74 11.43 -11.74
N PRO A 992 -40.27 12.29 -10.86
CA PRO A 992 -41.59 12.08 -10.28
C PRO A 992 -42.67 12.60 -11.23
N ARG A 993 -43.67 11.77 -11.57
CA ARG A 993 -44.97 12.30 -11.98
C ARG A 993 -46.14 11.33 -11.82
N GLU A 994 -47.09 11.83 -11.02
CA GLU A 994 -48.55 11.75 -11.07
C GLU A 994 -49.30 10.40 -10.92
N GLU A 995 -50.25 10.48 -9.99
CA GLU A 995 -51.28 9.53 -9.58
C GLU A 995 -52.18 9.09 -10.73
N SER A 996 -52.61 7.83 -10.70
CA SER A 996 -54.01 7.48 -10.98
C SER A 996 -54.34 6.10 -10.42
N ALA A 997 -55.58 6.01 -9.95
CA ALA A 997 -56.15 4.94 -9.16
C ALA A 997 -56.64 3.75 -10.00
N ASP A 998 -56.99 2.71 -9.24
CA ASP A 998 -58.09 1.75 -9.45
C ASP A 998 -57.80 0.30 -9.86
N SER A 999 -58.52 -0.52 -9.10
CA SER A 999 -59.14 -1.83 -9.38
C SER A 999 -58.53 -3.09 -8.76
N GLU A 1000 -59.14 -3.40 -7.62
CA GLU A 1000 -59.40 -4.70 -7.01
C GLU A 1000 -59.67 -5.85 -7.99
N SER A 1001 -59.28 -7.07 -7.58
CA SER A 1001 -60.17 -8.20 -7.25
C SER A 1001 -59.37 -9.51 -7.32
N ALA A 1002 -59.22 -10.22 -6.18
CA ALA A 1002 -59.98 -11.42 -5.78
C ALA A 1002 -59.60 -12.66 -6.63
N ASN A 1003 -59.45 -13.90 -6.13
CA ASN A 1003 -59.97 -14.53 -4.93
C ASN A 1003 -59.33 -15.93 -4.78
N LYS A 1004 -59.12 -16.36 -3.52
CA LYS A 1004 -59.30 -17.70 -2.90
C LYS A 1004 -59.11 -19.01 -3.70
N GLN A 1005 -58.36 -19.93 -3.08
CA GLN A 1005 -58.81 -21.20 -2.43
C GLN A 1005 -57.55 -21.90 -1.86
N ARG A 1006 -57.35 -22.18 -0.56
CA ARG A 1006 -58.04 -23.02 0.45
C ARG A 1006 -58.14 -24.51 0.10
N ASP A 1007 -57.28 -25.32 0.72
CA ASP A 1007 -57.56 -26.37 1.75
C ASP A 1007 -56.22 -27.04 2.08
N ASP A 1008 -55.70 -27.15 3.32
CA ASP A 1008 -56.22 -27.46 4.66
C ASP A 1008 -56.23 -28.96 5.03
N GLY A 1009 -55.81 -29.22 6.28
CA GLY A 1009 -55.97 -30.46 7.05
C GLY A 1009 -54.79 -31.45 6.98
N GLY A 1010 -54.10 -31.80 8.05
CA GLY A 1010 -54.27 -31.56 9.48
C GLY A 1010 -52.98 -32.02 10.20
N THR A 1011 -52.52 -31.30 11.24
CA THR A 1011 -52.82 -31.53 12.68
C THR A 1011 -52.27 -32.88 13.16
N GLU A 1012 -51.60 -32.98 14.30
CA GLU A 1012 -51.86 -32.40 15.62
C GLU A 1012 -50.60 -32.64 16.48
N GLU A 1013 -50.12 -31.63 17.20
CA GLU A 1013 -50.21 -31.48 18.67
C GLU A 1013 -49.14 -32.32 19.42
N ASP A 1014 -48.49 -31.90 20.49
CA ASP A 1014 -48.74 -30.90 21.54
C ASP A 1014 -47.38 -30.76 22.27
N GLY A 1015 -46.97 -29.74 23.00
CA GLY A 1015 -47.61 -28.57 23.60
C GLY A 1015 -46.53 -27.94 24.50
N THR A 1016 -46.32 -26.62 24.43
CA THR A 1016 -47.02 -25.56 25.18
C THR A 1016 -46.24 -25.17 26.45
N GLU A 1017 -45.62 -23.98 26.48
CA GLU A 1017 -46.19 -22.69 26.95
C GLU A 1017 -45.95 -22.51 28.46
N GLY A 1018 -45.79 -21.34 29.05
CA GLY A 1018 -45.74 -19.93 28.62
C GLY A 1018 -44.87 -19.23 29.69
N GLU A 1019 -44.14 -18.16 29.38
CA GLU A 1019 -44.66 -16.78 29.40
C GLU A 1019 -45.57 -16.50 30.59
N GLU A 1020 -45.03 -15.75 31.56
CA GLU A 1020 -45.77 -14.68 32.23
C GLU A 1020 -44.79 -13.54 32.55
N SER A 1021 -45.24 -12.35 32.19
CA SER A 1021 -44.68 -11.02 32.35
C SER A 1021 -45.02 -10.44 33.72
N ASP A 1022 -44.63 -9.17 33.90
CA ASP A 1022 -45.07 -8.16 34.89
C ASP A 1022 -43.96 -7.85 35.92
N ASP A 1023 -43.15 -6.79 35.76
CA ASP A 1023 -43.40 -5.32 35.81
C ASP A 1023 -43.12 -4.73 37.21
N ASP A 1024 -42.71 -3.46 37.22
CA ASP A 1024 -42.22 -2.58 38.31
C ASP A 1024 -40.70 -2.73 38.64
N GLY A 1025 -39.81 -1.74 38.55
CA GLY A 1025 -39.91 -0.28 38.41
C GLY A 1025 -38.74 0.38 39.19
N ASP A 1026 -38.20 1.47 38.64
CA ASP A 1026 -37.20 2.43 39.18
C ASP A 1026 -35.71 1.99 39.27
N ASP A 1027 -34.68 2.80 38.96
CA ASP A 1027 -34.43 4.00 38.13
C ASP A 1027 -32.91 4.32 38.27
N ASP A 1028 -32.38 5.18 37.38
CA ASP A 1028 -31.01 5.76 37.24
C ASP A 1028 -30.04 4.97 36.29
N GLU A 1029 -30.05 5.12 34.94
CA GLU A 1029 -29.64 6.26 34.05
C GLU A 1029 -28.15 6.67 34.16
N GLU A 1030 -27.32 6.91 33.13
CA GLU A 1030 -27.36 6.93 31.65
C GLU A 1030 -25.90 6.74 31.12
N VAL A 1031 -25.58 5.94 30.06
CA VAL A 1031 -25.41 6.23 28.59
C VAL A 1031 -24.15 7.10 28.28
N ASP A 1032 -23.30 6.94 27.25
CA ASP A 1032 -23.43 6.64 25.80
C ASP A 1032 -22.17 5.89 25.26
N GLU A 1033 -22.20 4.97 24.29
CA GLU A 1033 -22.61 5.05 22.86
C GLU A 1033 -21.93 6.18 22.04
N GLU A 1034 -20.71 5.93 21.53
CA GLU A 1034 -20.17 6.61 20.34
C GLU A 1034 -18.94 5.88 19.75
N ASP A 1035 -18.87 5.80 18.41
CA ASP A 1035 -17.72 5.54 17.55
C ASP A 1035 -16.94 4.20 17.62
N ILE A 1036 -17.36 3.22 16.82
CA ILE A 1036 -16.43 2.22 16.25
C ILE A 1036 -15.68 2.90 15.08
N ALA A 1037 -14.70 3.73 15.43
CA ALA A 1037 -13.66 4.14 14.51
C ALA A 1037 -12.80 2.92 14.16
N PHE A 1038 -12.83 2.48 12.89
CA PHE A 1038 -11.70 1.75 12.35
C PHE A 1038 -10.51 2.71 12.31
N GLU A 1039 -9.68 2.70 13.35
CA GLU A 1039 -8.33 3.22 13.27
C GLU A 1039 -7.62 2.50 12.12
N VAL A 1040 -7.47 3.23 11.01
CA VAL A 1040 -6.53 2.90 9.96
C VAL A 1040 -5.16 3.22 10.53
N ASP A 1041 -4.56 2.26 11.22
CA ASP A 1041 -3.13 2.26 11.44
C ASP A 1041 -2.45 2.09 10.07
N GLU A 1042 -2.18 3.23 9.43
CA GLU A 1042 -0.95 3.39 8.66
C GLU A 1042 0.20 3.03 9.59
N TYR A 1043 0.81 1.86 9.43
CA TYR A 1043 2.26 1.59 9.53
C TYR A 1043 2.45 0.06 9.56
N ASP A 1044 2.96 -0.48 8.46
CA ASP A 1044 3.77 -1.71 8.45
C ASP A 1044 4.59 -1.72 7.14
N PHE A 1045 5.49 -0.73 7.08
CA PHE A 1045 6.69 -0.71 6.25
C PHE A 1045 7.85 -0.45 7.21
N GLU A 1046 8.07 -1.35 8.17
CA GLU A 1046 9.31 -1.35 8.94
C GLU A 1046 10.42 -1.95 8.08
N ASN A 1047 11.23 -1.03 7.56
CA ASN A 1047 12.63 -1.24 7.24
C ASN A 1047 13.37 -1.54 8.55
N ASP A 1048 13.72 -2.80 8.78
CA ASP A 1048 14.82 -3.16 9.68
C ASP A 1048 15.98 -3.62 8.81
N PHE A 1049 16.96 -2.75 8.61
CA PHE A 1049 18.38 -3.10 8.55
C PHE A 1049 19.18 -1.81 8.73
N ASP A 1050 19.70 -1.65 9.95
CA ASP A 1050 20.73 -0.68 10.31
C ASP A 1050 21.85 -0.66 9.27
N MET A 1051 22.15 0.54 8.74
CA MET A 1051 23.45 0.83 8.14
C MET A 1051 24.17 1.84 9.02
N ASP A 1052 25.09 1.33 9.85
CA ASP A 1052 26.21 2.11 10.34
C ASP A 1052 27.31 2.14 9.25
N GLU A 1053 27.74 3.36 8.93
CA GLU A 1053 28.90 3.83 8.14
C GLU A 1053 29.06 3.49 6.64
#